data_AF-A0A8J7XPY1-F1
#
_entry.id   AF-A0A8J7XPY1-F1
#
_cell.length_a   1.000
_cell.length_b   1.000
_cell.length_c   1.000
_cell.angle_alpha   90.00
_cell.angle_beta   90.00
_cell.angle_gamma   90.00
#
_symmetry.space_group_name_H-M   'P 1'
#
loop_
_entity.id
_entity.type
_entity.pdbx_description
1 polymer ?
#
loop_
_entity_poly.entity_id
_entity_poly.type
_entity_poly.pdbx_seq_one_letter_code
_entity_poly.pdbx_strand_id
1 'polypeptide(L)'
;MIKTRKPTLTLLIVCIGFSTIYFAGSEEIENNTIHMINHITPAFLQDDKEWVEISIFCQCCPQPWGRDENIQSFFEERGITVYDITIRSRGGVCEACTCLSYEIKEILIDKKDKDKVSEILSELKAIEEKKFYEAEQLTTYLESLIRECENLGIDTEYKELLLSLSGSLPFLGNEEYKEAVDLCSIAVRSLEEKKKNFLKAKELEEKIENAEKEIKNSKGFLINTSEAESEIAKARNELEKHNFEEAQNHVEKALEDISRQKRLRNYMYLSAGAVVGIFIILTIYKRRGYKFLILLLLAIFVLIILSGVPFAKISDHAEIEPEDIPKTPGVSAVHWAVQKISTHVNNRETDDYFPQIATDASGNSYVVWHGSNRHGLVIYWVKIDSSGILGTIKEISTHEDNKMWYSSYPQIAVDPSGNSYVTWYGWDGHDKEIYWVKVDSSGVPGTVLKISTHEDNTEEDDYYPQIAVDAAGNSYVVWHGCDGNYEVYWVKIDSKGVPGAVLKISTHEDNKQRDDFNPQIAADASGNSYVTWRSIDGRSNGVYWVKIDSKGIPGSIVQISMHHAEYMEKTDYHPQIVADALGNSYVTWRGDDGHNKHIYWAKTDPKGIPGTILKISTHEDNTGKYNGDPQIAADAAGNSYVTWYGRNGPDLETYWVKIDSKGVPGTVLKISTHEDNIEGYDFNPQIAADAAGNSYVTWYGRNGPDLEIYWVKIDSKGVPGTVLKISTHEDNKGNDDRRPQIAVDHSGISHVVWWGYDGNDHEIYLSSIGVTQERFFGGFISFLFPV
;
A
#
# COMPACT_ATOMS: atom_id res chain seq x y z
N MET A 1 -37.96 39.30 21.88
CA MET A 1 -37.48 40.63 22.35
C MET A 1 -36.76 40.43 23.69
N ILE A 2 -35.63 41.11 23.91
CA ILE A 2 -35.16 41.76 25.17
C ILE A 2 -35.51 41.00 26.50
N LYS A 3 -34.55 40.53 27.33
CA LYS A 3 -33.64 41.37 28.14
C LYS A 3 -32.42 40.63 28.78
N THR A 4 -31.20 41.00 28.35
CA THR A 4 -29.96 41.30 29.14
C THR A 4 -29.32 40.36 30.22
N ARG A 5 -28.02 40.05 29.98
CA ARG A 5 -26.81 40.20 30.85
C ARG A 5 -26.69 39.34 32.14
N LYS A 6 -25.68 38.46 32.31
CA LYS A 6 -24.19 38.59 32.45
C LYS A 6 -23.72 39.01 33.87
N PRO A 7 -22.50 38.61 34.34
CA PRO A 7 -21.45 37.71 33.76
C PRO A 7 -21.28 36.43 34.65
N THR A 8 -20.16 35.70 34.89
CA THR A 8 -18.70 35.78 34.59
C THR A 8 -18.01 34.40 34.81
N LEU A 9 -17.03 33.99 33.97
CA LEU A 9 -15.91 33.01 34.19
C LEU A 9 -16.23 31.56 34.72
N THR A 10 -15.57 30.45 34.35
CA THR A 10 -14.26 30.17 33.68
C THR A 10 -14.30 28.85 32.87
N LEU A 11 -13.55 28.79 31.76
CA LEU A 11 -12.97 27.64 31.01
C LEU A 11 -13.49 26.18 31.21
N LEU A 12 -13.96 25.53 30.12
CA LEU A 12 -13.65 24.12 29.80
C LEU A 12 -13.83 23.83 28.28
N ILE A 13 -13.69 22.56 27.86
CA ILE A 13 -13.29 22.11 26.52
C ILE A 13 -14.31 21.14 25.88
N VAL A 14 -14.74 21.44 24.64
CA VAL A 14 -15.15 20.56 23.51
C VAL A 14 -16.36 19.60 23.65
N CYS A 15 -16.94 19.31 22.47
CA CYS A 15 -17.86 18.21 22.08
C CYS A 15 -19.39 18.34 22.22
N ILE A 16 -20.02 18.38 21.03
CA ILE A 16 -21.14 17.55 20.52
C ILE A 16 -22.41 17.39 21.38
N GLY A 17 -23.56 17.63 20.75
CA GLY A 17 -24.83 17.08 21.19
C GLY A 17 -25.93 17.11 20.13
N PHE A 18 -26.31 15.94 19.61
CA PHE A 18 -27.68 15.65 19.17
C PHE A 18 -27.95 14.15 19.34
N SER A 19 -29.08 13.81 19.98
CA SER A 19 -29.44 12.44 20.35
C SER A 19 -30.95 12.28 20.48
N THR A 20 -31.50 11.17 19.98
CA THR A 20 -32.58 10.34 20.58
C THR A 20 -32.74 9.13 19.63
N ILE A 21 -32.38 7.90 19.99
CA ILE A 21 -32.84 7.01 21.09
C ILE A 21 -34.26 6.47 20.86
N TYR A 22 -34.37 5.14 20.82
CA TYR A 22 -35.54 4.35 21.21
C TYR A 22 -35.03 3.05 21.90
N PHE A 23 -35.85 2.43 22.75
CA PHE A 23 -35.51 1.21 23.51
C PHE A 23 -36.60 0.13 23.33
N ALA A 24 -36.31 -1.12 23.68
CA ALA A 24 -37.06 -2.33 23.28
C ALA A 24 -37.84 -3.04 24.41
N GLY A 25 -38.62 -4.08 24.06
CA GLY A 25 -39.31 -5.01 24.97
C GLY A 25 -39.99 -6.20 24.24
N SER A 26 -40.12 -7.35 24.91
CA SER A 26 -40.77 -8.60 24.45
C SER A 26 -42.27 -8.67 24.90
N GLU A 27 -43.13 -9.68 24.65
CA GLU A 27 -42.96 -11.11 24.32
C GLU A 27 -44.25 -11.73 23.66
N GLU A 28 -44.14 -12.95 23.10
CA GLU A 28 -45.16 -13.89 22.56
C GLU A 28 -46.53 -13.44 21.93
N ILE A 29 -46.61 -13.57 20.59
CA ILE A 29 -47.63 -14.28 19.74
C ILE A 29 -49.09 -14.35 20.29
N GLU A 30 -50.14 -13.75 19.69
CA GLU A 30 -50.66 -14.02 18.34
C GLU A 30 -51.67 -12.95 17.82
N ASN A 31 -51.77 -12.76 16.49
CA ASN A 31 -52.91 -12.19 15.73
C ASN A 31 -53.61 -10.87 16.20
N ASN A 32 -53.13 -9.70 15.75
CA ASN A 32 -53.80 -8.82 14.75
C ASN A 32 -53.23 -7.37 14.66
N THR A 33 -52.93 -6.94 13.42
CA THR A 33 -53.13 -5.59 12.84
C THR A 33 -52.70 -4.29 13.60
N ILE A 34 -51.44 -3.87 13.38
CA ILE A 34 -50.99 -2.49 13.05
C ILE A 34 -51.13 -1.30 14.08
N HIS A 35 -49.96 -0.69 14.38
CA HIS A 35 -49.65 0.70 14.82
C HIS A 35 -49.65 1.18 16.32
N MET A 36 -48.53 1.88 16.66
CA MET A 36 -48.29 2.97 17.66
C MET A 36 -47.74 2.72 19.11
N ILE A 37 -46.42 3.00 19.28
CA ILE A 37 -45.77 4.02 20.16
C ILE A 37 -45.63 3.85 21.72
N ASN A 38 -44.37 4.09 22.19
CA ASN A 38 -43.85 4.58 23.50
C ASN A 38 -43.54 3.70 24.75
N HIS A 39 -42.31 3.89 25.26
CA HIS A 39 -41.76 3.64 26.63
C HIS A 39 -41.73 2.16 27.13
N ILE A 40 -40.98 1.74 28.17
CA ILE A 40 -40.38 2.38 29.37
C ILE A 40 -38.98 1.81 29.69
N THR A 41 -38.06 2.60 30.26
CA THR A 41 -36.82 2.13 30.91
C THR A 41 -37.05 1.67 32.36
N PRO A 42 -36.60 0.46 32.77
CA PRO A 42 -36.57 0.07 34.19
C PRO A 42 -35.38 0.74 34.89
N ALA A 43 -35.65 1.54 35.93
CA ALA A 43 -34.62 2.14 36.77
C ALA A 43 -34.35 1.26 38.00
N PHE A 44 -33.10 0.81 38.18
CA PHE A 44 -32.56 0.38 39.49
C PHE A 44 -31.01 0.35 39.50
N LEU A 45 -30.37 1.46 39.12
CA LEU A 45 -29.03 1.73 39.64
C LEU A 45 -29.17 1.94 41.15
N GLN A 46 -28.53 1.08 41.95
CA GLN A 46 -28.37 1.33 43.39
C GLN A 46 -27.50 2.59 43.54
N ASP A 47 -27.87 3.51 44.42
CA ASP A 47 -27.20 4.82 44.57
C ASP A 47 -25.68 4.70 44.85
N ASP A 48 -25.23 3.54 45.33
CA ASP A 48 -23.85 3.23 45.68
C ASP A 48 -23.00 2.69 44.51
N LYS A 49 -23.55 2.51 43.29
CA LYS A 49 -22.87 1.86 42.14
C LYS A 49 -22.67 2.76 40.92
N GLU A 50 -21.62 2.49 40.16
CA GLU A 50 -21.23 3.28 38.97
C GLU A 50 -20.51 2.41 37.93
N TRP A 51 -20.69 2.74 36.64
CA TRP A 51 -19.97 2.13 35.52
C TRP A 51 -18.60 2.81 35.34
N VAL A 52 -17.55 2.01 35.12
CA VAL A 52 -16.20 2.49 34.81
C VAL A 52 -15.73 1.85 33.50
N GLU A 53 -15.26 2.69 32.57
CA GLU A 53 -14.69 2.24 31.30
C GLU A 53 -13.34 1.55 31.50
N ILE A 54 -13.15 0.42 30.84
CA ILE A 54 -11.92 -0.37 30.84
C ILE A 54 -11.50 -0.67 29.39
N SER A 55 -10.55 0.11 28.90
CA SER A 55 -9.91 -0.13 27.60
C SER A 55 -9.07 -1.40 27.68
N ILE A 56 -9.50 -2.47 27.01
CA ILE A 56 -8.88 -3.80 27.06
C ILE A 56 -8.81 -4.40 25.66
N PHE A 57 -7.60 -4.85 25.29
CA PHE A 57 -7.25 -5.29 23.93
C PHE A 57 -8.06 -6.48 23.39
N CYS A 58 -7.99 -6.68 22.06
CA CYS A 58 -8.73 -7.70 21.30
C CYS A 58 -8.66 -9.11 21.91
N GLN A 59 -9.76 -9.87 21.75
CA GLN A 59 -9.82 -11.33 22.01
C GLN A 59 -8.79 -12.16 21.21
N CYS A 60 -8.13 -11.53 20.22
CA CYS A 60 -7.14 -12.08 19.32
C CYS A 60 -5.68 -11.75 19.72
N CYS A 61 -5.46 -10.86 20.70
CA CYS A 61 -4.16 -10.72 21.34
C CYS A 61 -3.86 -11.97 22.18
N PRO A 62 -2.59 -12.40 22.31
CA PRO A 62 -2.22 -13.56 23.14
C PRO A 62 -2.35 -13.31 24.65
N GLN A 63 -2.70 -12.10 25.08
CA GLN A 63 -2.92 -11.75 26.48
C GLN A 63 -4.37 -12.05 26.92
N PRO A 64 -4.61 -12.51 28.16
CA PRO A 64 -5.89 -13.12 28.56
C PRO A 64 -7.09 -12.15 28.62
N TRP A 65 -6.84 -10.85 28.53
CA TRP A 65 -7.76 -9.80 28.99
C TRP A 65 -9.08 -9.68 28.20
N GLY A 66 -9.12 -10.06 26.92
CA GLY A 66 -10.30 -9.84 26.07
C GLY A 66 -11.59 -10.57 26.49
N ARG A 67 -11.50 -11.54 27.41
CA ARG A 67 -12.64 -12.32 27.93
C ARG A 67 -13.15 -11.82 29.26
N ASP A 68 -14.47 -11.71 29.38
CA ASP A 68 -15.18 -11.22 30.56
C ASP A 68 -14.84 -12.04 31.82
N GLU A 69 -14.66 -13.36 31.65
CA GLU A 69 -14.17 -14.32 32.66
C GLU A 69 -12.89 -13.83 33.38
N ASN A 70 -11.95 -13.28 32.61
CA ASN A 70 -10.62 -12.86 33.08
C ASN A 70 -10.65 -11.42 33.62
N ILE A 71 -11.47 -10.55 33.02
CA ILE A 71 -11.71 -9.18 33.50
C ILE A 71 -12.31 -9.22 34.91
N GLN A 72 -13.37 -10.01 35.12
CA GLN A 72 -14.01 -10.17 36.42
C GLN A 72 -13.01 -10.70 37.45
N SER A 73 -12.31 -11.80 37.13
CA SER A 73 -11.33 -12.43 38.02
C SER A 73 -10.22 -11.45 38.45
N PHE A 74 -9.68 -10.65 37.52
CA PHE A 74 -8.61 -9.69 37.80
C PHE A 74 -9.00 -8.62 38.83
N PHE A 75 -10.20 -8.04 38.71
CA PHE A 75 -10.68 -7.03 39.65
C PHE A 75 -11.13 -7.64 40.99
N GLU A 76 -11.75 -8.83 40.97
CA GLU A 76 -12.15 -9.54 42.18
C GLU A 76 -10.93 -9.98 43.02
N GLU A 77 -9.85 -10.47 42.41
CA GLU A 77 -8.56 -10.72 43.08
C GLU A 77 -8.00 -9.49 43.79
N ARG A 78 -8.22 -8.30 43.22
CA ARG A 78 -7.81 -7.01 43.79
C ARG A 78 -8.81 -6.46 44.81
N GLY A 79 -9.85 -7.23 45.14
CA GLY A 79 -10.87 -6.86 46.12
C GLY A 79 -11.74 -5.70 45.61
N ILE A 80 -12.20 -5.80 44.36
CA ILE A 80 -13.17 -4.91 43.73
C ILE A 80 -14.26 -5.80 43.13
N THR A 81 -15.51 -5.63 43.56
CA THR A 81 -16.61 -6.47 43.08
C THR A 81 -17.14 -5.94 41.75
N VAL A 82 -17.00 -6.74 40.68
CA VAL A 82 -17.59 -6.48 39.38
C VAL A 82 -18.99 -7.11 39.36
N TYR A 83 -20.02 -6.28 39.23
CA TYR A 83 -21.42 -6.72 39.25
C TYR A 83 -21.98 -7.04 37.86
N ASP A 84 -21.42 -6.43 36.81
CA ASP A 84 -21.82 -6.58 35.42
C ASP A 84 -20.69 -6.10 34.49
N ILE A 85 -20.65 -6.59 33.25
CA ILE A 85 -19.69 -6.20 32.21
C ILE A 85 -20.45 -5.99 30.89
N THR A 86 -20.36 -4.80 30.31
CA THR A 86 -21.04 -4.46 29.05
C THR A 86 -20.06 -3.95 28.00
N ILE A 87 -20.46 -4.02 26.73
CA ILE A 87 -19.68 -3.48 25.60
C ILE A 87 -20.27 -2.12 25.24
N ARG A 88 -19.48 -1.07 25.45
CA ARG A 88 -19.84 0.33 25.21
C ARG A 88 -19.81 0.68 23.72
N SER A 89 -18.84 0.14 22.99
CA SER A 89 -18.71 0.31 21.54
C SER A 89 -17.96 -0.85 20.89
N ARG A 90 -18.19 -1.00 19.57
CA ARG A 90 -17.43 -1.86 18.68
C ARG A 90 -17.00 -1.03 17.47
N GLY A 91 -15.74 -1.15 17.09
CA GLY A 91 -15.16 -0.41 15.97
C GLY A 91 -13.90 0.35 16.38
N GLY A 92 -12.80 0.04 15.69
CA GLY A 92 -11.48 0.54 16.00
C GLY A 92 -10.41 -0.48 15.62
N VAL A 93 -9.22 0.01 15.28
CA VAL A 93 -8.03 -0.81 15.04
C VAL A 93 -7.38 -1.06 16.40
N CYS A 94 -7.17 -2.33 16.77
CA CYS A 94 -6.53 -2.66 18.05
C CYS A 94 -5.04 -2.27 18.01
N GLU A 95 -4.62 -1.29 18.82
CA GLU A 95 -3.25 -0.72 18.79
C GLU A 95 -2.13 -1.78 18.97
N ALA A 96 -2.44 -2.89 19.66
CA ALA A 96 -1.49 -3.98 19.90
C ALA A 96 -1.42 -5.08 18.81
N CYS A 97 -2.35 -5.13 17.85
CA CYS A 97 -2.39 -6.23 16.86
C CYS A 97 -3.16 -5.91 15.55
N THR A 98 -3.46 -4.64 15.29
CA THR A 98 -4.08 -4.04 14.09
C THR A 98 -5.38 -4.66 13.55
N CYS A 99 -6.02 -5.57 14.29
CA CYS A 99 -7.31 -6.14 13.92
C CYS A 99 -8.45 -5.10 13.99
N LEU A 100 -9.53 -5.33 13.23
CA LEU A 100 -10.76 -4.52 13.23
C LEU A 100 -11.77 -4.93 14.33
N SER A 101 -11.33 -5.62 15.39
CA SER A 101 -12.21 -6.19 16.44
C SER A 101 -11.80 -5.79 17.86
N TYR A 102 -11.69 -4.48 18.09
CA TYR A 102 -11.61 -3.90 19.43
C TYR A 102 -13.01 -3.67 20.03
N GLU A 103 -13.18 -3.99 21.31
CA GLU A 103 -14.41 -3.77 22.09
C GLU A 103 -14.08 -2.89 23.31
N ILE A 104 -14.65 -1.68 23.39
CA ILE A 104 -14.57 -0.91 24.65
C ILE A 104 -15.56 -1.53 25.61
N LYS A 105 -15.09 -1.92 26.79
CA LYS A 105 -15.93 -2.50 27.85
C LYS A 105 -16.12 -1.51 29.01
N GLU A 106 -17.25 -1.59 29.68
CA GLU A 106 -17.53 -0.91 30.94
C GLU A 106 -17.83 -1.98 32.00
N ILE A 107 -17.30 -1.80 33.22
CA ILE A 107 -17.60 -2.65 34.38
C ILE A 107 -18.47 -1.89 35.39
N LEU A 108 -19.48 -2.56 35.95
CA LEU A 108 -20.31 -2.02 37.02
C LEU A 108 -19.68 -2.37 38.37
N ILE A 109 -19.31 -1.36 39.15
CA ILE A 109 -18.65 -1.51 40.46
C ILE A 109 -19.34 -0.68 41.55
N ASP A 110 -18.95 -0.84 42.81
CA ASP A 110 -19.33 0.10 43.87
C ASP A 110 -18.52 1.42 43.71
N LYS A 111 -19.17 2.58 43.85
CA LYS A 111 -18.56 3.92 43.72
C LYS A 111 -17.33 4.12 44.59
N LYS A 112 -17.30 3.50 45.77
CA LYS A 112 -16.18 3.52 46.73
C LYS A 112 -14.87 2.95 46.15
N ASP A 113 -14.96 2.06 45.16
CA ASP A 113 -13.84 1.34 44.56
C ASP A 113 -13.36 2.00 43.25
N LYS A 114 -14.03 3.08 42.80
CA LYS A 114 -13.71 3.79 41.55
C LYS A 114 -12.29 4.35 41.52
N ASP A 115 -11.89 5.07 42.56
CA ASP A 115 -10.55 5.66 42.65
C ASP A 115 -9.46 4.56 42.62
N LYS A 116 -9.76 3.40 43.22
CA LYS A 116 -8.90 2.21 43.25
C LYS A 116 -8.81 1.50 41.90
N VAL A 117 -9.90 1.47 41.11
CA VAL A 117 -9.85 1.03 39.70
C VAL A 117 -9.00 2.00 38.87
N SER A 118 -9.15 3.31 39.05
CA SER A 118 -8.31 4.31 38.37
C SER A 118 -6.82 4.23 38.76
N GLU A 119 -6.52 3.91 40.02
CA GLU A 119 -5.16 3.62 40.50
C GLU A 119 -4.58 2.39 39.79
N ILE A 120 -5.28 1.25 39.80
CA ILE A 120 -4.86 0.01 39.13
C ILE A 120 -4.66 0.19 37.62
N LEU A 121 -5.56 0.91 36.94
CA LEU A 121 -5.43 1.20 35.50
C LEU A 121 -4.22 2.11 35.22
N SER A 122 -3.90 3.03 36.15
CA SER A 122 -2.71 3.88 36.05
C SER A 122 -1.40 3.09 36.29
N GLU A 123 -1.40 2.15 37.24
CA GLU A 123 -0.26 1.24 37.46
C GLU A 123 -0.01 0.34 36.23
N LEU A 124 -1.06 -0.28 35.67
CA LEU A 124 -0.96 -1.08 34.44
C LEU A 124 -0.39 -0.26 33.29
N LYS A 125 -0.94 0.94 33.05
CA LYS A 125 -0.49 1.83 31.98
C LYS A 125 0.98 2.23 32.16
N ALA A 126 1.42 2.53 33.38
CA ALA A 126 2.82 2.84 33.66
C ALA A 126 3.77 1.65 33.43
N ILE A 127 3.31 0.41 33.62
CA ILE A 127 4.07 -0.81 33.30
C ILE A 127 4.17 -1.00 31.78
N GLU A 128 3.09 -0.76 31.03
CA GLU A 128 3.07 -0.86 29.56
C GLU A 128 3.90 0.25 28.89
N GLU A 129 3.73 1.51 29.31
CA GLU A 129 4.56 2.64 28.87
C GLU A 129 6.05 2.37 29.12
N LYS A 130 6.39 1.77 30.28
CA LYS A 130 7.76 1.37 30.58
C LYS A 130 8.27 0.26 29.64
N LYS A 131 7.49 -0.82 29.42
CA LYS A 131 7.85 -1.90 28.49
C LYS A 131 8.12 -1.37 27.08
N PHE A 132 7.27 -0.44 26.63
CA PHE A 132 7.36 0.17 25.30
C PHE A 132 8.66 0.97 25.17
N TYR A 133 8.99 1.78 26.16
CA TYR A 133 10.24 2.55 26.21
C TYR A 133 11.51 1.68 26.25
N GLU A 134 11.52 0.60 27.04
CA GLU A 134 12.65 -0.35 27.10
C GLU A 134 12.81 -1.13 25.77
N ALA A 135 11.72 -1.45 25.08
CA ALA A 135 11.73 -2.09 23.75
C ALA A 135 12.14 -1.14 22.61
N GLU A 136 11.69 0.12 22.65
CA GLU A 136 12.06 1.18 21.70
C GLU A 136 13.55 1.48 21.73
N GLN A 137 14.15 1.60 22.94
CA GLN A 137 15.60 1.77 23.09
C GLN A 137 16.38 0.56 22.54
N LEU A 138 15.95 -0.66 22.85
CA LEU A 138 16.62 -1.87 22.39
C LEU A 138 16.55 -2.05 20.87
N THR A 139 15.41 -1.71 20.26
CA THR A 139 15.22 -1.73 18.79
C THR A 139 16.08 -0.66 18.12
N THR A 140 16.05 0.59 18.61
CA THR A 140 16.86 1.70 18.10
C THR A 140 18.36 1.36 18.13
N TYR A 141 18.81 0.71 19.20
CA TYR A 141 20.20 0.29 19.35
C TYR A 141 20.58 -0.86 18.41
N LEU A 142 19.69 -1.86 18.24
CA LEU A 142 19.86 -2.95 17.26
C LEU A 142 19.95 -2.40 15.83
N GLU A 143 19.06 -1.50 15.43
CA GLU A 143 19.12 -0.86 14.11
C GLU A 143 20.42 -0.08 13.88
N SER A 144 20.89 0.67 14.88
CA SER A 144 22.16 1.40 14.80
C SER A 144 23.34 0.44 14.65
N LEU A 145 23.38 -0.64 15.44
CA LEU A 145 24.46 -1.62 15.42
C LEU A 145 24.48 -2.42 14.12
N ILE A 146 23.32 -2.86 13.61
CA ILE A 146 23.19 -3.55 12.31
C ILE A 146 23.68 -2.63 11.19
N ARG A 147 23.23 -1.37 11.15
CA ARG A 147 23.64 -0.39 10.15
C ARG A 147 25.15 -0.09 10.20
N GLU A 148 25.75 -0.07 11.38
CA GLU A 148 27.20 0.07 11.54
C GLU A 148 27.97 -1.19 11.08
N CYS A 149 27.41 -2.38 11.26
CA CYS A 149 27.98 -3.62 10.72
C CYS A 149 27.88 -3.70 9.18
N GLU A 150 26.72 -3.37 8.61
CA GLU A 150 26.52 -3.34 7.15
C GLU A 150 27.44 -2.32 6.47
N ASN A 151 27.60 -1.11 7.03
CA ASN A 151 28.55 -0.10 6.55
C ASN A 151 30.03 -0.55 6.62
N LEU A 152 30.33 -1.58 7.42
CA LEU A 152 31.67 -2.20 7.49
C LEU A 152 31.79 -3.43 6.58
N GLY A 153 30.70 -3.90 5.93
CA GLY A 153 30.68 -5.13 5.13
C GLY A 153 30.60 -6.41 5.97
N ILE A 154 30.17 -6.31 7.22
CA ILE A 154 30.02 -7.45 8.14
C ILE A 154 28.65 -8.07 7.94
N ASP A 155 28.60 -9.38 7.69
CA ASP A 155 27.33 -10.08 7.49
C ASP A 155 26.47 -10.12 8.76
N THR A 156 25.21 -9.72 8.58
CA THR A 156 24.15 -9.60 9.59
C THR A 156 23.03 -10.60 9.31
N GLU A 157 23.45 -11.86 9.11
CA GLU A 157 22.56 -13.02 9.09
C GLU A 157 21.50 -12.93 10.21
N TYR A 158 20.25 -13.28 9.90
CA TYR A 158 19.07 -13.12 10.76
C TYR A 158 18.62 -11.68 11.09
N LYS A 159 19.14 -10.61 10.45
CA LYS A 159 18.70 -9.22 10.73
C LYS A 159 17.19 -9.02 10.68
N GLU A 160 16.48 -9.60 9.70
CA GLU A 160 15.02 -9.48 9.59
C GLU A 160 14.30 -10.17 10.76
N LEU A 161 14.82 -11.30 11.23
CA LEU A 161 14.29 -12.01 12.41
C LEU A 161 14.56 -11.22 13.69
N LEU A 162 15.72 -10.58 13.82
CA LEU A 162 16.09 -9.77 14.99
C LEU A 162 15.28 -8.47 15.08
N LEU A 163 15.09 -7.77 13.96
CA LEU A 163 14.26 -6.55 13.88
C LEU A 163 12.77 -6.88 14.03
N SER A 164 12.30 -8.00 13.46
CA SER A 164 10.94 -8.50 13.68
C SER A 164 10.72 -8.86 15.15
N LEU A 165 11.68 -9.52 15.81
CA LEU A 165 11.59 -9.87 17.23
C LEU A 165 11.63 -8.63 18.13
N SER A 166 12.54 -7.67 17.88
CA SER A 166 12.66 -6.45 18.70
C SER A 166 11.44 -5.54 18.55
N GLY A 167 10.95 -5.35 17.32
CA GLY A 167 9.70 -4.64 17.04
C GLY A 167 8.45 -5.34 17.60
N SER A 168 8.51 -6.66 17.82
CA SER A 168 7.43 -7.41 18.46
C SER A 168 7.42 -7.31 19.99
N LEU A 169 8.52 -6.87 20.63
CA LEU A 169 8.66 -6.86 22.09
C LEU A 169 7.51 -6.17 22.84
N PRO A 170 6.99 -4.98 22.46
CA PRO A 170 5.93 -4.31 23.21
C PRO A 170 4.66 -5.14 23.38
N PHE A 171 4.43 -6.10 22.48
CA PHE A 171 3.20 -6.88 22.36
C PHE A 171 3.30 -8.28 23.01
N LEU A 172 4.44 -8.60 23.65
CA LEU A 172 4.69 -9.87 24.32
C LEU A 172 4.21 -9.91 25.79
N GLY A 173 3.77 -11.10 26.21
CA GLY A 173 3.45 -11.41 27.60
C GLY A 173 4.66 -11.32 28.53
N ASN A 174 4.44 -11.35 29.85
CA ASN A 174 5.50 -11.03 30.81
C ASN A 174 6.65 -12.05 30.84
N GLU A 175 6.42 -13.31 30.45
CA GLU A 175 7.48 -14.32 30.36
C GLU A 175 8.14 -14.27 28.97
N GLU A 176 7.35 -14.16 27.90
CA GLU A 176 7.82 -14.10 26.52
C GLU A 176 8.63 -12.83 26.23
N TYR A 177 8.22 -11.68 26.80
CA TYR A 177 8.96 -10.41 26.75
C TYR A 177 10.37 -10.59 27.30
N LYS A 178 10.50 -11.30 28.43
CA LYS A 178 11.78 -11.50 29.09
C LYS A 178 12.69 -12.43 28.29
N GLU A 179 12.16 -13.57 27.79
CA GLU A 179 12.94 -14.47 26.93
C GLU A 179 13.39 -13.75 25.63
N ALA A 180 12.54 -12.92 25.04
CA ALA A 180 12.87 -12.18 23.83
C ALA A 180 13.89 -11.04 24.07
N VAL A 181 13.79 -10.30 25.18
CA VAL A 181 14.81 -9.29 25.58
C VAL A 181 16.16 -9.96 25.86
N ASP A 182 16.20 -11.11 26.52
CA ASP A 182 17.43 -11.87 26.74
C ASP A 182 18.04 -12.36 25.40
N LEU A 183 17.22 -12.82 24.45
CA LEU A 183 17.66 -13.21 23.09
C LEU A 183 18.22 -12.02 22.28
N CYS A 184 17.50 -10.90 22.23
CA CYS A 184 17.99 -9.67 21.60
C CYS A 184 19.30 -9.19 22.24
N SER A 185 19.43 -9.29 23.56
CA SER A 185 20.66 -8.93 24.31
C SER A 185 21.85 -9.84 23.99
N ILE A 186 21.62 -11.11 23.66
CA ILE A 186 22.66 -12.04 23.20
C ILE A 186 23.10 -11.70 21.76
N ALA A 187 22.14 -11.43 20.87
CA ALA A 187 22.41 -11.07 19.48
C ALA A 187 23.23 -9.76 19.37
N VAL A 188 22.87 -8.74 20.16
CA VAL A 188 23.62 -7.49 20.30
C VAL A 188 25.09 -7.75 20.61
N ARG A 189 25.40 -8.51 21.67
CA ARG A 189 26.79 -8.79 22.08
C ARG A 189 27.58 -9.53 21.00
N SER A 190 26.95 -10.44 20.27
CA SER A 190 27.57 -11.16 19.16
C SER A 190 27.91 -10.24 17.98
N LEU A 191 27.03 -9.29 17.65
CA LEU A 191 27.28 -8.27 16.63
C LEU A 191 28.36 -7.27 17.06
N GLU A 192 28.37 -6.82 18.31
CA GLU A 192 29.45 -6.00 18.88
C GLU A 192 30.82 -6.72 18.80
N GLU A 193 30.86 -8.02 19.12
CA GLU A 193 32.10 -8.81 19.08
C GLU A 193 32.57 -9.07 17.65
N LYS A 194 31.68 -9.43 16.72
CA LYS A 194 31.97 -9.48 15.26
C LYS A 194 32.57 -8.15 14.79
N LYS A 195 31.92 -7.02 15.10
CA LYS A 195 32.36 -5.66 14.74
C LYS A 195 33.73 -5.31 15.30
N LYS A 196 33.97 -5.61 16.58
CA LYS A 196 35.25 -5.39 17.26
C LYS A 196 36.38 -6.19 16.62
N ASN A 197 36.14 -7.46 16.30
CA ASN A 197 37.15 -8.33 15.68
C ASN A 197 37.45 -7.89 14.24
N PHE A 198 36.42 -7.54 13.45
CA PHE A 198 36.58 -7.01 12.10
C PHE A 198 37.39 -5.70 12.05
N LEU A 199 37.09 -4.74 12.95
CA LEU A 199 37.85 -3.49 13.04
C LEU A 199 39.32 -3.73 13.42
N LYS A 200 39.60 -4.70 14.32
CA LYS A 200 40.98 -5.09 14.67
C LYS A 200 41.70 -5.78 13.50
N ALA A 201 41.01 -6.60 12.71
CA ALA A 201 41.57 -7.22 11.51
C ALA A 201 42.01 -6.15 10.50
N LYS A 202 41.15 -5.18 10.21
CA LYS A 202 41.44 -4.05 9.31
C LYS A 202 42.63 -3.20 9.79
N GLU A 203 42.76 -2.97 11.11
CA GLU A 203 43.92 -2.29 11.70
C GLU A 203 45.23 -3.07 11.52
N LEU A 204 45.19 -4.39 11.51
CA LEU A 204 46.35 -5.26 11.23
C LEU A 204 46.69 -5.29 9.74
N GLU A 205 45.70 -5.32 8.86
CA GLU A 205 45.88 -5.25 7.40
C GLU A 205 46.54 -3.93 6.98
N GLU A 206 46.09 -2.78 7.50
CA GLU A 206 46.69 -1.48 7.21
C GLU A 206 48.15 -1.40 7.69
N LYS A 207 48.47 -2.00 8.84
CA LYS A 207 49.87 -2.11 9.33
C LYS A 207 50.73 -2.98 8.43
N ILE A 208 50.19 -4.11 7.95
CA ILE A 208 50.89 -4.99 6.99
C ILE A 208 51.12 -4.25 5.67
N GLU A 209 50.11 -3.58 5.11
CA GLU A 209 50.25 -2.87 3.84
C GLU A 209 51.27 -1.71 3.93
N ASN A 210 51.31 -1.01 5.06
CA ASN A 210 52.30 0.05 5.29
C ASN A 210 53.72 -0.50 5.51
N ALA A 211 53.90 -1.60 6.26
CA ALA A 211 55.19 -2.28 6.37
C ALA A 211 55.68 -2.83 5.02
N GLU A 212 54.79 -3.39 4.19
CA GLU A 212 55.12 -3.86 2.84
C GLU A 212 55.48 -2.70 1.89
N LYS A 213 54.85 -1.53 2.02
CA LYS A 213 55.26 -0.29 1.32
C LYS A 213 56.65 0.15 1.75
N GLU A 214 56.98 0.11 3.05
CA GLU A 214 58.33 0.47 3.53
C GLU A 214 59.41 -0.49 3.01
N ILE A 215 59.19 -1.81 3.08
CA ILE A 215 60.10 -2.83 2.51
C ILE A 215 60.27 -2.64 0.99
N LYS A 216 59.20 -2.28 0.27
CA LYS A 216 59.23 -2.01 -1.17
C LYS A 216 60.04 -0.76 -1.51
N ASN A 217 59.99 0.26 -0.65
CA ASN A 217 60.75 1.51 -0.77
C ASN A 217 62.20 1.38 -0.28
N SER A 218 62.51 0.46 0.63
CA SER A 218 63.86 0.25 1.20
C SER A 218 64.83 -0.48 0.26
N LYS A 219 64.49 -0.65 -1.03
CA LYS A 219 65.34 -1.23 -2.09
C LYS A 219 66.54 -0.33 -2.45
N GLY A 220 67.45 -0.17 -1.49
CA GLY A 220 68.68 0.60 -1.61
C GLY A 220 69.66 0.43 -0.45
N PHE A 221 69.23 -0.04 0.73
CA PHE A 221 70.12 -0.28 1.88
C PHE A 221 69.81 -1.63 2.56
N LEU A 222 70.87 -2.37 2.89
CA LEU A 222 70.81 -3.83 3.11
C LEU A 222 70.65 -4.24 4.59
N ILE A 223 70.04 -3.38 5.42
CA ILE A 223 69.97 -3.54 6.89
C ILE A 223 68.61 -3.05 7.42
N ASN A 224 67.60 -3.92 7.39
CA ASN A 224 66.51 -4.08 8.40
C ASN A 224 65.33 -4.98 7.96
N THR A 225 65.32 -5.54 6.74
CA THR A 225 64.15 -6.28 6.21
C THR A 225 63.68 -7.44 7.10
N SER A 226 64.58 -8.17 7.75
CA SER A 226 64.25 -9.30 8.62
C SER A 226 63.40 -8.93 9.85
N GLU A 227 63.46 -7.68 10.31
CA GLU A 227 62.70 -7.22 11.49
C GLU A 227 61.25 -6.90 11.08
N ALA A 228 61.05 -6.19 9.97
CA ALA A 228 59.73 -5.94 9.39
C ALA A 228 59.06 -7.23 8.87
N GLU A 229 59.82 -8.15 8.27
CA GLU A 229 59.34 -9.49 7.90
C GLU A 229 58.86 -10.28 9.13
N SER A 230 59.53 -10.13 10.29
CA SER A 230 59.11 -10.75 11.56
C SER A 230 57.83 -10.13 12.12
N GLU A 231 57.65 -8.80 11.98
CA GLU A 231 56.42 -8.14 12.42
C GLU A 231 55.23 -8.47 11.51
N ILE A 232 55.42 -8.53 10.19
CA ILE A 232 54.40 -9.01 9.24
C ILE A 232 54.02 -10.47 9.56
N ALA A 233 54.99 -11.35 9.87
CA ALA A 233 54.71 -12.73 10.25
C ALA A 233 53.89 -12.82 11.56
N LYS A 234 54.18 -11.99 12.57
CA LYS A 234 53.37 -11.90 13.79
C LYS A 234 51.95 -11.38 13.51
N ALA A 235 51.83 -10.30 12.73
CA ALA A 235 50.55 -9.69 12.41
C ALA A 235 49.64 -10.66 11.63
N ARG A 236 50.18 -11.37 10.63
CA ARG A 236 49.46 -12.43 9.91
C ARG A 236 49.06 -13.58 10.83
N ASN A 237 49.91 -13.98 11.79
CA ASN A 237 49.57 -15.01 12.77
C ASN A 237 48.61 -14.54 13.89
N GLU A 238 48.41 -13.23 14.11
CA GLU A 238 47.26 -12.72 14.86
C GLU A 238 46.00 -12.69 14.00
N LEU A 239 46.11 -12.33 12.72
CA LEU A 239 44.98 -12.29 11.78
C LEU A 239 44.35 -13.69 11.60
N GLU A 240 45.16 -14.75 11.46
CA GLU A 240 44.71 -16.15 11.44
C GLU A 240 43.87 -16.54 12.67
N LYS A 241 44.17 -15.97 13.85
CA LYS A 241 43.45 -16.24 15.11
C LYS A 241 42.15 -15.44 15.27
N HIS A 242 41.88 -14.51 14.37
CA HIS A 242 40.63 -13.75 14.30
C HIS A 242 39.77 -14.15 13.09
N ASN A 243 40.13 -15.24 12.40
CA ASN A 243 39.35 -15.78 11.30
C ASN A 243 38.05 -16.45 11.80
N PHE A 244 37.00 -16.44 10.99
CA PHE A 244 35.60 -16.45 11.47
C PHE A 244 35.07 -17.80 12.03
N GLU A 245 35.73 -18.93 11.73
CA GLU A 245 35.16 -20.27 11.91
C GLU A 245 34.78 -20.64 13.37
N GLU A 246 35.55 -20.26 14.38
CA GLU A 246 35.32 -20.71 15.77
C GLU A 246 34.14 -19.99 16.45
N ALA A 247 33.86 -18.74 16.06
CA ALA A 247 32.67 -18.02 16.51
C ALA A 247 31.41 -18.52 15.78
N GLN A 248 31.53 -18.79 14.47
CA GLN A 248 30.45 -19.34 13.65
C GLN A 248 30.02 -20.73 14.13
N ASN A 249 30.98 -21.64 14.37
CA ASN A 249 30.72 -22.98 14.91
C ASN A 249 29.95 -22.96 16.26
N HIS A 250 30.23 -22.00 17.14
CA HIS A 250 29.50 -21.90 18.41
C HIS A 250 28.04 -21.45 18.23
N VAL A 251 27.76 -20.57 17.26
CA VAL A 251 26.40 -20.12 16.94
C VAL A 251 25.62 -21.21 16.21
N GLU A 252 26.21 -21.83 15.17
CA GLU A 252 25.60 -22.93 14.42
C GLU A 252 25.23 -24.10 15.34
N LYS A 253 26.14 -24.50 16.24
CA LYS A 253 25.91 -25.59 17.20
C LYS A 253 24.81 -25.27 18.22
N ALA A 254 24.69 -24.00 18.65
CA ALA A 254 23.59 -23.56 19.49
C ALA A 254 22.25 -23.56 18.74
N LEU A 255 22.24 -23.13 17.48
CA LEU A 255 21.07 -23.15 16.60
C LEU A 255 20.65 -24.59 16.23
N GLU A 256 21.59 -25.51 16.05
CA GLU A 256 21.32 -26.95 15.87
C GLU A 256 20.62 -27.54 17.11
N ASP A 257 21.16 -27.34 18.32
CA ASP A 257 20.53 -27.86 19.54
C ASP A 257 19.17 -27.21 19.81
N ILE A 258 18.96 -25.93 19.46
CA ILE A 258 17.64 -25.28 19.50
C ILE A 258 16.68 -25.85 18.44
N SER A 259 17.15 -26.11 17.21
CA SER A 259 16.38 -26.76 16.14
C SER A 259 15.96 -28.17 16.54
N ARG A 260 16.89 -28.93 17.13
CA ARG A 260 16.70 -30.27 17.69
C ARG A 260 15.69 -30.26 18.84
N GLN A 261 15.78 -29.30 19.75
CA GLN A 261 14.77 -29.09 20.80
C GLN A 261 13.41 -28.69 20.24
N LYS A 262 13.32 -27.75 19.28
CA LYS A 262 12.03 -27.36 18.65
C LYS A 262 11.37 -28.53 17.92
N ARG A 263 12.14 -29.36 17.21
CA ARG A 263 11.63 -30.60 16.60
C ARG A 263 11.08 -31.56 17.66
N LEU A 264 11.81 -31.82 18.74
CA LEU A 264 11.33 -32.66 19.85
C LEU A 264 10.08 -32.08 20.53
N ARG A 265 10.02 -30.76 20.75
CA ARG A 265 8.88 -30.06 21.36
C ARG A 265 7.63 -30.14 20.49
N ASN A 266 7.75 -29.90 19.18
CA ASN A 266 6.60 -29.91 18.27
C ASN A 266 6.04 -31.33 18.05
N TYR A 267 6.90 -32.36 18.01
CA TYR A 267 6.44 -33.76 18.00
C TYR A 267 5.76 -34.16 19.33
N MET A 268 6.21 -33.64 20.48
CA MET A 268 5.49 -33.80 21.75
C MET A 268 4.13 -33.08 21.76
N TYR A 269 4.03 -31.86 21.23
CA TYR A 269 2.76 -31.12 21.23
C TYR A 269 1.72 -31.67 20.24
N LEU A 270 2.11 -32.13 19.05
CA LEU A 270 1.17 -32.82 18.14
C LEU A 270 0.63 -34.11 18.77
N SER A 271 1.49 -34.91 19.41
CA SER A 271 1.06 -36.17 20.04
C SER A 271 0.22 -35.93 21.30
N ALA A 272 0.59 -34.97 22.16
CA ALA A 272 -0.20 -34.60 23.33
C ALA A 272 -1.57 -34.00 22.95
N GLY A 273 -1.61 -33.08 21.99
CA GLY A 273 -2.84 -32.45 21.50
C GLY A 273 -3.82 -33.45 20.91
N ALA A 274 -3.33 -34.40 20.11
CA ALA A 274 -4.14 -35.50 19.58
C ALA A 274 -4.70 -36.39 20.70
N VAL A 275 -3.87 -36.78 21.69
CA VAL A 275 -4.31 -37.62 22.82
C VAL A 275 -5.36 -36.93 23.69
N VAL A 276 -5.19 -35.64 24.01
CA VAL A 276 -6.14 -34.85 24.80
C VAL A 276 -7.46 -34.64 24.02
N GLY A 277 -7.40 -34.28 22.74
CA GLY A 277 -8.58 -34.16 21.89
C GLY A 277 -9.38 -35.47 21.79
N ILE A 278 -8.68 -36.59 21.61
CA ILE A 278 -9.28 -37.94 21.60
C ILE A 278 -9.90 -38.28 22.97
N PHE A 279 -9.26 -37.92 24.09
CA PHE A 279 -9.84 -38.14 25.43
C PHE A 279 -11.12 -37.34 25.67
N ILE A 280 -11.16 -36.08 25.21
CA ILE A 280 -12.34 -35.21 25.29
C ILE A 280 -13.48 -35.79 24.43
N ILE A 281 -13.20 -36.14 23.17
CA ILE A 281 -14.17 -36.76 22.25
C ILE A 281 -14.71 -38.08 22.83
N LEU A 282 -13.83 -38.98 23.29
CA LEU A 282 -14.25 -40.25 23.90
C LEU A 282 -15.11 -40.02 25.16
N THR A 283 -14.80 -39.02 25.98
CA THR A 283 -15.59 -38.69 27.18
C THR A 283 -16.98 -38.15 26.83
N ILE A 284 -17.08 -37.31 25.80
CA ILE A 284 -18.36 -36.78 25.28
C ILE A 284 -19.22 -37.91 24.69
N TYR A 285 -18.64 -38.77 23.84
CA TYR A 285 -19.39 -39.87 23.21
C TYR A 285 -19.77 -40.99 24.18
N LYS A 286 -18.96 -41.26 25.23
CA LYS A 286 -19.30 -42.22 26.30
C LYS A 286 -20.55 -41.81 27.09
N ARG A 287 -20.88 -40.51 27.14
CA ARG A 287 -22.15 -39.98 27.69
C ARG A 287 -23.38 -40.18 26.80
N ARG A 288 -23.23 -40.49 25.50
CA ARG A 288 -24.35 -40.63 24.53
C ARG A 288 -24.56 -42.05 23.97
N GLY A 289 -23.82 -43.05 24.44
CA GLY A 289 -24.14 -44.47 24.24
C GLY A 289 -23.75 -45.11 22.90
N TYR A 290 -23.16 -44.37 21.95
CA TYR A 290 -22.80 -44.83 20.60
C TYR A 290 -21.60 -45.80 20.54
N LYS A 291 -21.75 -46.99 21.15
CA LYS A 291 -20.69 -48.03 21.22
C LYS A 291 -20.16 -48.48 19.84
N PHE A 292 -20.99 -48.47 18.81
CA PHE A 292 -20.63 -48.96 17.47
C PHE A 292 -19.61 -48.05 16.76
N LEU A 293 -19.76 -46.72 16.88
CA LEU A 293 -18.88 -45.75 16.25
C LEU A 293 -17.47 -45.75 16.86
N ILE A 294 -17.37 -46.00 18.16
CA ILE A 294 -16.09 -46.12 18.88
C ILE A 294 -15.29 -47.35 18.39
N LEU A 295 -15.96 -48.47 18.12
CA LEU A 295 -15.33 -49.67 17.54
C LEU A 295 -14.85 -49.44 16.10
N LEU A 296 -15.62 -48.70 15.29
CA LEU A 296 -15.23 -48.34 13.93
C LEU A 296 -13.95 -47.49 13.90
N LEU A 297 -13.87 -46.45 14.76
CA LEU A 297 -12.69 -45.58 14.87
C LEU A 297 -11.45 -46.34 15.36
N LEU A 298 -11.61 -47.27 16.31
CA LEU A 298 -10.51 -48.13 16.76
C LEU A 298 -10.01 -49.07 15.65
N ALA A 299 -10.90 -49.62 14.82
CA ALA A 299 -10.52 -50.46 13.68
C ALA A 299 -9.72 -49.68 12.62
N ILE A 300 -10.14 -48.45 12.31
CA ILE A 300 -9.42 -47.55 11.38
C ILE A 300 -8.02 -47.21 11.93
N PHE A 301 -7.91 -46.92 13.23
CA PHE A 301 -6.62 -46.62 13.86
C PHE A 301 -5.65 -47.82 13.82
N VAL A 302 -6.15 -49.04 14.03
CA VAL A 302 -5.34 -50.28 13.89
C VAL A 302 -4.91 -50.50 12.44
N LEU A 303 -5.77 -50.22 11.46
CA LEU A 303 -5.40 -50.33 10.03
C LEU A 303 -4.29 -49.34 9.63
N ILE A 304 -4.27 -48.12 10.17
CA ILE A 304 -3.22 -47.13 9.92
C ILE A 304 -1.87 -47.57 10.53
N ILE A 305 -1.88 -48.25 11.68
CA ILE A 305 -0.66 -48.82 12.28
C ILE A 305 -0.15 -50.03 11.47
N LEU A 306 -1.05 -50.81 10.86
CA LEU A 306 -0.71 -51.98 10.05
C LEU A 306 -0.32 -51.67 8.60
N SER A 307 -0.62 -50.48 8.07
CA SER A 307 -0.36 -50.12 6.66
C SER A 307 1.10 -49.77 6.34
N GLY A 308 1.98 -49.67 7.34
CA GLY A 308 3.42 -49.88 7.18
C GLY A 308 4.19 -48.89 6.28
N VAL A 309 3.74 -47.64 6.17
CA VAL A 309 4.48 -46.60 5.41
C VAL A 309 5.84 -46.31 6.09
N PRO A 310 6.98 -46.48 5.41
CA PRO A 310 8.29 -46.43 6.04
C PRO A 310 8.76 -44.99 6.30
N PHE A 311 9.15 -44.70 7.54
CA PHE A 311 9.96 -43.52 7.85
C PHE A 311 11.36 -43.69 7.23
N ALA A 312 11.71 -42.83 6.27
CA ALA A 312 13.02 -42.84 5.65
C ALA A 312 14.11 -42.45 6.65
N LYS A 313 15.17 -43.26 6.70
CA LYS A 313 16.31 -43.10 7.61
C LYS A 313 17.44 -42.36 6.88
N ILE A 314 17.62 -41.08 7.18
CA ILE A 314 18.78 -40.32 6.67
C ILE A 314 20.01 -40.71 7.50
N SER A 315 21.07 -41.12 6.82
CA SER A 315 22.40 -41.35 7.39
C SER A 315 23.46 -41.02 6.33
N ASP A 316 24.33 -40.07 6.68
CA ASP A 316 25.71 -39.83 6.26
C ASP A 316 26.12 -40.04 4.79
N HIS A 317 26.66 -38.95 4.21
CA HIS A 317 27.57 -38.89 3.07
C HIS A 317 27.17 -39.51 1.72
N ALA A 318 26.78 -38.63 0.79
CA ALA A 318 27.11 -38.75 -0.64
C ALA A 318 27.37 -37.36 -1.21
N GLU A 319 28.50 -37.17 -1.90
CA GLU A 319 28.75 -35.98 -2.72
C GLU A 319 27.97 -36.09 -4.04
N ILE A 320 27.53 -34.96 -4.58
CA ILE A 320 26.85 -34.86 -5.88
C ILE A 320 27.48 -33.68 -6.63
N GLU A 321 27.95 -33.90 -7.86
CA GLU A 321 28.64 -32.88 -8.66
C GLU A 321 27.67 -31.86 -9.30
N PRO A 322 28.08 -30.59 -9.49
CA PRO A 322 27.15 -29.48 -9.72
C PRO A 322 26.92 -29.15 -11.20
N GLU A 323 26.27 -30.03 -11.97
CA GLU A 323 25.80 -29.70 -13.34
C GLU A 323 24.27 -29.81 -13.55
N ASP A 324 23.56 -30.69 -12.82
CA ASP A 324 22.10 -30.86 -12.94
C ASP A 324 21.32 -30.14 -11.82
N ILE A 325 21.42 -28.81 -11.73
CA ILE A 325 20.51 -27.99 -10.91
C ILE A 325 19.30 -27.59 -11.79
N PRO A 326 18.07 -28.05 -11.50
CA PRO A 326 16.89 -27.52 -12.16
C PRO A 326 16.76 -26.02 -11.87
N LYS A 327 16.47 -25.23 -12.90
CA LYS A 327 16.17 -23.79 -12.73
C LYS A 327 15.11 -23.62 -11.64
N THR A 328 15.27 -22.58 -10.82
CA THR A 328 14.37 -22.27 -9.70
C THR A 328 12.90 -22.37 -10.13
N PRO A 329 12.01 -22.99 -9.33
CA PRO A 329 10.58 -23.00 -9.63
C PRO A 329 10.11 -21.57 -9.88
N GLY A 330 9.62 -21.30 -11.09
CA GLY A 330 9.18 -19.97 -11.47
C GLY A 330 8.02 -19.56 -10.59
N VAL A 331 8.09 -18.36 -10.01
CA VAL A 331 6.96 -17.77 -9.28
C VAL A 331 5.89 -17.45 -10.31
N SER A 332 4.97 -18.39 -10.53
CA SER A 332 3.85 -18.20 -11.43
C SER A 332 2.93 -17.13 -10.87
N ALA A 333 2.88 -15.98 -11.55
CA ALA A 333 1.85 -14.99 -11.29
C ALA A 333 0.49 -15.60 -11.62
N VAL A 334 -0.42 -15.62 -10.65
CA VAL A 334 -1.81 -16.03 -10.88
C VAL A 334 -2.54 -14.79 -11.35
N HIS A 335 -2.61 -14.63 -12.67
CA HIS A 335 -3.60 -13.76 -13.27
C HIS A 335 -4.97 -14.44 -13.19
N TRP A 336 -6.01 -13.67 -12.89
CA TRP A 336 -7.38 -14.16 -13.00
C TRP A 336 -7.81 -14.17 -14.47
N ALA A 337 -8.96 -14.80 -14.74
CA ALA A 337 -9.57 -14.72 -16.07
C ALA A 337 -10.01 -13.27 -16.33
N VAL A 338 -9.85 -12.82 -17.58
CA VAL A 338 -10.32 -11.50 -18.02
C VAL A 338 -11.85 -11.44 -17.85
N GLN A 339 -12.35 -10.36 -17.24
CA GLN A 339 -13.77 -10.09 -17.07
C GLN A 339 -14.20 -8.94 -17.98
N LYS A 340 -15.31 -9.11 -18.72
CA LYS A 340 -15.95 -8.06 -19.53
C LYS A 340 -16.95 -7.28 -18.66
N ILE A 341 -16.54 -6.14 -18.13
CA ILE A 341 -17.20 -5.48 -16.97
C ILE A 341 -18.22 -4.38 -17.33
N SER A 342 -18.39 -4.06 -18.61
CA SER A 342 -19.36 -3.06 -19.13
C SER A 342 -20.74 -3.65 -19.45
N THR A 343 -20.87 -4.98 -19.40
CA THR A 343 -22.06 -5.72 -19.85
C THR A 343 -23.31 -5.46 -18.99
N HIS A 344 -24.03 -4.37 -19.30
CA HIS A 344 -25.28 -3.97 -18.65
C HIS A 344 -26.52 -3.99 -19.57
N VAL A 345 -27.71 -4.03 -18.96
CA VAL A 345 -29.04 -4.15 -19.62
C VAL A 345 -29.38 -3.00 -20.59
N ASN A 346 -28.62 -1.90 -20.57
CA ASN A 346 -28.76 -0.79 -21.50
C ASN A 346 -27.62 -0.67 -22.53
N ASN A 347 -26.64 -1.60 -22.59
CA ASN A 347 -25.67 -1.57 -23.70
C ASN A 347 -26.46 -1.70 -25.02
N ARG A 348 -26.04 -0.91 -25.99
CA ARG A 348 -26.68 -0.70 -27.28
C ARG A 348 -25.89 -1.25 -28.45
N GLU A 349 -24.82 -2.00 -28.17
CA GLU A 349 -23.80 -2.37 -29.16
C GLU A 349 -23.08 -1.08 -29.61
N THR A 350 -22.45 -0.42 -28.64
CA THR A 350 -21.97 0.97 -28.70
C THR A 350 -20.80 1.20 -27.76
N ASP A 351 -19.66 1.59 -28.35
CA ASP A 351 -18.37 1.72 -27.68
C ASP A 351 -18.40 2.33 -26.26
N ASP A 352 -17.82 1.60 -25.31
CA ASP A 352 -17.35 2.06 -24.01
C ASP A 352 -15.85 2.40 -24.08
N TYR A 353 -15.45 3.59 -23.61
CA TYR A 353 -14.07 4.08 -23.69
C TYR A 353 -13.60 4.76 -22.39
N PHE A 354 -12.31 5.11 -22.37
CA PHE A 354 -11.63 5.84 -21.28
C PHE A 354 -11.95 5.28 -19.88
N PRO A 355 -11.71 3.97 -19.63
CA PRO A 355 -11.81 3.43 -18.29
C PRO A 355 -10.75 4.08 -17.38
N GLN A 356 -11.03 4.09 -16.08
CA GLN A 356 -10.13 4.50 -15.00
C GLN A 356 -10.38 3.57 -13.80
N ILE A 357 -9.35 3.28 -13.01
CA ILE A 357 -9.45 2.37 -11.87
C ILE A 357 -8.75 2.93 -10.63
N ALA A 358 -9.36 2.72 -9.47
CA ALA A 358 -8.78 2.98 -8.15
C ALA A 358 -9.08 1.84 -7.18
N THR A 359 -8.33 1.74 -6.09
CA THR A 359 -8.44 0.70 -5.05
C THR A 359 -8.69 1.31 -3.67
N ASP A 360 -9.33 0.57 -2.75
CA ASP A 360 -9.43 0.94 -1.34
C ASP A 360 -8.51 0.11 -0.42
N ALA A 361 -8.43 0.56 0.85
CA ALA A 361 -7.65 -0.08 1.90
C ALA A 361 -8.21 -1.44 2.39
N SER A 362 -9.26 -1.97 1.75
CA SER A 362 -9.81 -3.31 1.96
C SER A 362 -9.65 -4.23 0.73
N GLY A 363 -8.97 -3.77 -0.31
CA GLY A 363 -8.70 -4.52 -1.54
C GLY A 363 -9.83 -4.50 -2.56
N ASN A 364 -10.87 -3.68 -2.39
CA ASN A 364 -11.89 -3.52 -3.42
C ASN A 364 -11.37 -2.61 -4.53
N SER A 365 -11.71 -2.91 -5.78
CA SER A 365 -11.41 -2.08 -6.95
C SER A 365 -12.67 -1.33 -7.41
N TYR A 366 -12.48 -0.13 -7.96
CA TYR A 366 -13.55 0.75 -8.41
C TYR A 366 -13.22 1.24 -9.81
N VAL A 367 -14.09 0.97 -10.77
CA VAL A 367 -13.87 1.30 -12.18
C VAL A 367 -14.94 2.27 -12.64
N VAL A 368 -14.51 3.31 -13.36
CA VAL A 368 -15.40 4.20 -14.10
C VAL A 368 -14.98 4.26 -15.57
N TRP A 369 -15.93 4.48 -16.45
CA TRP A 369 -15.71 4.66 -17.88
C TRP A 369 -16.84 5.51 -18.46
N HIS A 370 -16.71 5.95 -19.72
CA HIS A 370 -17.85 6.53 -20.43
C HIS A 370 -18.38 5.58 -21.50
N GLY A 371 -19.69 5.58 -21.67
CA GLY A 371 -20.41 4.68 -22.57
C GLY A 371 -21.73 5.28 -23.01
N SER A 372 -22.39 4.65 -23.98
CA SER A 372 -23.67 5.15 -24.48
C SER A 372 -24.86 4.59 -23.69
N ASN A 373 -25.89 5.42 -23.51
CA ASN A 373 -27.21 4.98 -23.02
C ASN A 373 -28.32 5.30 -24.05
N ARG A 374 -29.57 5.38 -23.60
CA ARG A 374 -30.71 5.68 -24.49
C ARG A 374 -30.73 7.11 -25.04
N HIS A 375 -30.01 8.03 -24.40
CA HIS A 375 -30.11 9.47 -24.59
C HIS A 375 -28.79 10.16 -24.96
N GLY A 376 -27.63 9.58 -24.63
CA GLY A 376 -26.30 10.09 -25.02
C GLY A 376 -25.14 9.31 -24.40
N LEU A 377 -23.98 9.94 -24.28
CA LEU A 377 -22.80 9.45 -23.56
C LEU A 377 -22.88 9.79 -22.06
N VAL A 378 -22.73 8.77 -21.21
CA VAL A 378 -22.83 8.87 -19.75
C VAL A 378 -21.64 8.19 -19.07
N ILE A 379 -21.36 8.58 -17.83
CA ILE A 379 -20.35 7.91 -17.00
C ILE A 379 -21.02 6.76 -16.25
N TYR A 380 -20.43 5.58 -16.39
CA TYR A 380 -20.75 4.40 -15.62
C TYR A 380 -19.71 4.16 -14.52
N TRP A 381 -20.13 3.48 -13.45
CA TRP A 381 -19.32 3.09 -12.31
C TRP A 381 -19.63 1.65 -11.92
N VAL A 382 -18.61 0.90 -11.49
CA VAL A 382 -18.79 -0.40 -10.82
C VAL A 382 -17.74 -0.62 -9.74
N LYS A 383 -18.13 -1.32 -8.67
CA LYS A 383 -17.22 -1.87 -7.65
C LYS A 383 -16.98 -3.35 -7.92
N ILE A 384 -15.73 -3.77 -7.82
CA ILE A 384 -15.31 -5.17 -7.73
C ILE A 384 -14.84 -5.38 -6.30
N ASP A 385 -15.35 -6.39 -5.59
CA ASP A 385 -14.91 -6.66 -4.22
C ASP A 385 -13.52 -7.34 -4.17
N SER A 386 -12.92 -7.38 -2.98
CA SER A 386 -11.61 -8.02 -2.78
C SER A 386 -11.57 -9.54 -2.96
N SER A 387 -12.69 -10.18 -3.32
CA SER A 387 -12.75 -11.55 -3.81
C SER A 387 -12.88 -11.68 -5.34
N GLY A 388 -12.89 -10.54 -6.05
CA GLY A 388 -13.00 -10.46 -7.51
C GLY A 388 -14.44 -10.47 -8.03
N ILE A 389 -15.45 -10.31 -7.17
CA ILE A 389 -16.86 -10.33 -7.58
C ILE A 389 -17.28 -8.95 -8.09
N LEU A 390 -17.77 -8.91 -9.33
CA LEU A 390 -18.34 -7.73 -9.97
C LEU A 390 -19.69 -7.34 -9.32
N GLY A 391 -19.78 -6.10 -8.85
CA GLY A 391 -21.02 -5.51 -8.32
C GLY A 391 -21.98 -5.03 -9.41
N THR A 392 -23.07 -4.39 -9.01
CA THR A 392 -24.01 -3.78 -9.97
C THR A 392 -23.44 -2.51 -10.58
N ILE A 393 -23.33 -2.49 -11.92
CA ILE A 393 -22.97 -1.31 -12.73
C ILE A 393 -24.04 -0.22 -12.57
N LYS A 394 -23.62 1.04 -12.44
CA LYS A 394 -24.50 2.20 -12.20
C LYS A 394 -24.15 3.35 -13.13
N GLU A 395 -25.16 3.96 -13.74
CA GLU A 395 -25.04 5.26 -14.40
C GLU A 395 -24.95 6.34 -13.30
N ILE A 396 -23.92 7.19 -13.35
CA ILE A 396 -23.62 8.16 -12.28
C ILE A 396 -23.53 9.62 -12.75
N SER A 397 -23.58 9.89 -14.06
CA SER A 397 -23.50 11.26 -14.61
C SER A 397 -24.84 11.97 -14.79
N THR A 398 -25.89 11.54 -14.07
CA THR A 398 -27.23 12.10 -14.23
C THR A 398 -27.38 13.43 -13.50
N HIS A 399 -27.38 14.54 -14.24
CA HIS A 399 -27.60 15.90 -13.74
C HIS A 399 -28.71 16.60 -14.53
N GLU A 400 -29.47 17.51 -13.92
CA GLU A 400 -30.59 18.20 -14.61
C GLU A 400 -30.11 19.13 -15.74
N ASP A 401 -28.86 19.60 -15.64
CA ASP A 401 -28.21 20.43 -16.65
C ASP A 401 -27.35 19.70 -17.69
N ASN A 402 -27.14 18.39 -17.58
CA ASN A 402 -26.38 17.62 -18.59
C ASN A 402 -27.22 17.39 -19.87
N LYS A 403 -27.38 18.42 -20.72
CA LYS A 403 -28.24 18.36 -21.91
C LYS A 403 -27.58 17.52 -23.00
N MET A 404 -28.40 16.80 -23.76
CA MET A 404 -27.99 15.75 -24.70
C MET A 404 -27.21 14.57 -24.07
N TRP A 405 -26.91 14.61 -22.76
CA TRP A 405 -26.09 13.64 -22.05
C TRP A 405 -24.77 13.42 -22.79
N TYR A 406 -23.84 14.36 -22.65
CA TYR A 406 -22.52 14.24 -23.28
C TYR A 406 -21.46 14.34 -22.20
N SER A 407 -21.25 13.23 -21.49
CA SER A 407 -20.25 13.09 -20.41
C SER A 407 -19.07 12.23 -20.86
N SER A 408 -17.85 12.69 -20.57
CA SER A 408 -16.64 12.10 -21.12
C SER A 408 -15.39 12.40 -20.28
N TYR A 409 -14.32 11.61 -20.50
CA TYR A 409 -13.08 11.62 -19.72
C TYR A 409 -13.33 11.61 -18.20
N PRO A 410 -13.94 10.53 -17.68
CA PRO A 410 -14.07 10.37 -16.24
C PRO A 410 -12.70 10.22 -15.58
N GLN A 411 -12.62 10.53 -14.29
CA GLN A 411 -11.49 10.29 -13.39
C GLN A 411 -12.04 9.84 -12.03
N ILE A 412 -11.32 8.98 -11.32
CA ILE A 412 -11.73 8.44 -10.02
C ILE A 412 -10.61 8.51 -8.98
N ALA A 413 -10.96 8.94 -7.77
CA ALA A 413 -10.18 8.73 -6.55
C ALA A 413 -11.04 8.00 -5.51
N VAL A 414 -10.42 7.28 -4.58
CA VAL A 414 -11.13 6.46 -3.56
C VAL A 414 -10.51 6.71 -2.19
N ASP A 415 -11.34 6.92 -1.17
CA ASP A 415 -10.87 7.09 0.21
C ASP A 415 -10.65 5.73 0.94
N PRO A 416 -9.91 5.70 2.06
CA PRO A 416 -9.68 4.46 2.81
C PRO A 416 -10.96 3.79 3.38
N SER A 417 -12.10 4.47 3.35
CA SER A 417 -13.41 3.90 3.74
C SER A 417 -14.17 3.29 2.56
N GLY A 418 -13.59 3.31 1.35
CA GLY A 418 -14.16 2.76 0.13
C GLY A 418 -15.19 3.65 -0.56
N ASN A 419 -15.27 4.95 -0.23
CA ASN A 419 -16.09 5.87 -1.02
C ASN A 419 -15.33 6.26 -2.30
N SER A 420 -15.99 6.19 -3.46
CA SER A 420 -15.46 6.72 -4.71
C SER A 420 -15.83 8.18 -4.90
N TYR A 421 -14.93 8.91 -5.55
CA TYR A 421 -15.08 10.30 -5.90
C TYR A 421 -14.77 10.42 -7.39
N VAL A 422 -15.77 10.78 -8.19
CA VAL A 422 -15.69 10.72 -9.65
C VAL A 422 -15.91 12.11 -10.22
N THR A 423 -15.13 12.50 -11.22
CA THR A 423 -15.29 13.75 -11.97
C THR A 423 -15.16 13.51 -13.47
N TRP A 424 -15.82 14.32 -14.30
CA TRP A 424 -15.83 14.27 -15.76
C TRP A 424 -16.22 15.65 -16.32
N TYR A 425 -16.00 15.91 -17.61
CA TYR A 425 -16.62 17.06 -18.27
C TYR A 425 -17.95 16.66 -18.91
N GLY A 426 -18.95 17.54 -18.88
CA GLY A 426 -20.30 17.31 -19.38
C GLY A 426 -20.87 18.50 -20.13
N TRP A 427 -21.63 18.28 -21.21
CA TRP A 427 -22.31 19.37 -21.93
C TRP A 427 -23.51 19.93 -21.14
N ASP A 428 -23.50 21.23 -20.84
CA ASP A 428 -24.51 21.89 -19.99
C ASP A 428 -25.73 22.42 -20.76
N GLY A 429 -25.62 22.46 -22.09
CA GLY A 429 -26.55 23.15 -22.99
C GLY A 429 -25.87 24.23 -23.83
N HIS A 430 -24.88 24.92 -23.25
CA HIS A 430 -24.13 26.03 -23.85
C HIS A 430 -22.68 25.64 -24.15
N ASP A 431 -22.01 25.02 -23.18
CA ASP A 431 -20.59 24.66 -23.18
C ASP A 431 -20.38 23.27 -22.51
N LYS A 432 -19.11 22.92 -22.26
CA LYS A 432 -18.71 21.80 -21.41
C LYS A 432 -18.24 22.34 -20.07
N GLU A 433 -18.73 21.72 -19.00
CA GLU A 433 -18.40 22.10 -17.63
C GLU A 433 -18.00 20.85 -16.82
N ILE A 434 -17.25 21.05 -15.73
CA ILE A 434 -16.81 19.96 -14.87
C ILE A 434 -17.88 19.57 -13.87
N TYR A 435 -18.16 18.27 -13.84
CA TYR A 435 -19.07 17.64 -12.90
C TYR A 435 -18.32 16.75 -11.90
N TRP A 436 -18.93 16.52 -10.74
CA TRP A 436 -18.42 15.63 -9.69
C TRP A 436 -19.56 14.87 -9.00
N VAL A 437 -19.28 13.66 -8.52
CA VAL A 437 -20.16 12.91 -7.61
C VAL A 437 -19.35 12.08 -6.62
N LYS A 438 -19.84 11.97 -5.39
CA LYS A 438 -19.43 10.96 -4.42
C LYS A 438 -20.33 9.73 -4.55
N VAL A 439 -19.73 8.55 -4.68
CA VAL A 439 -20.40 7.25 -4.57
C VAL A 439 -19.97 6.63 -3.25
N ASP A 440 -20.91 6.26 -2.37
CA ASP A 440 -20.55 5.69 -1.08
C ASP A 440 -19.99 4.26 -1.19
N SER A 441 -19.46 3.70 -0.10
CA SER A 441 -18.84 2.37 -0.09
C SER A 441 -19.80 1.18 -0.27
N SER A 442 -21.12 1.42 -0.20
CA SER A 442 -22.19 0.51 -0.65
C SER A 442 -22.55 0.70 -2.14
N GLY A 443 -21.92 1.68 -2.78
CA GLY A 443 -22.07 2.03 -4.18
C GLY A 443 -23.23 2.98 -4.47
N VAL A 444 -23.83 3.66 -3.49
CA VAL A 444 -24.94 4.58 -3.76
C VAL A 444 -24.37 5.94 -4.22
N PRO A 445 -24.70 6.41 -5.44
CA PRO A 445 -24.29 7.74 -5.88
C PRO A 445 -25.09 8.81 -5.11
N GLY A 446 -24.38 9.85 -4.66
CA GLY A 446 -24.98 11.06 -4.13
C GLY A 446 -25.49 12.00 -5.22
N THR A 447 -25.75 13.25 -4.83
CA THR A 447 -26.09 14.31 -5.79
C THR A 447 -24.88 14.65 -6.67
N VAL A 448 -25.07 14.59 -8.00
CA VAL A 448 -24.10 15.12 -8.97
C VAL A 448 -24.05 16.64 -8.84
N LEU A 449 -22.85 17.23 -8.87
CA LEU A 449 -22.63 18.67 -8.79
C LEU A 449 -21.94 19.18 -10.05
N LYS A 450 -22.40 20.31 -10.60
CA LYS A 450 -21.61 21.17 -11.49
C LYS A 450 -20.63 21.97 -10.60
N ILE A 451 -19.33 21.80 -10.78
CA ILE A 451 -18.30 22.31 -9.82
C ILE A 451 -17.37 23.39 -10.39
N SER A 452 -17.42 23.62 -11.69
CA SER A 452 -16.62 24.64 -12.40
C SER A 452 -17.26 26.03 -12.43
N THR A 453 -18.50 26.19 -12.00
CA THR A 453 -19.20 27.48 -12.02
C THR A 453 -18.52 28.53 -11.11
N HIS A 454 -18.02 29.61 -11.71
CA HIS A 454 -17.29 30.70 -11.06
C HIS A 454 -17.64 32.07 -11.68
N GLU A 455 -17.24 33.18 -11.04
CA GLU A 455 -17.67 34.55 -11.46
C GLU A 455 -17.13 34.98 -12.83
N ASP A 456 -16.01 34.41 -13.27
CA ASP A 456 -15.33 34.75 -14.53
C ASP A 456 -15.64 33.78 -15.69
N ASN A 457 -16.50 32.76 -15.52
CA ASN A 457 -16.87 31.84 -16.61
C ASN A 457 -17.63 32.60 -17.74
N THR A 458 -17.12 32.54 -18.97
CA THR A 458 -17.63 33.26 -20.15
C THR A 458 -18.43 32.43 -21.17
N GLU A 459 -19.03 31.30 -20.79
CA GLU A 459 -19.67 30.33 -21.70
C GLU A 459 -18.64 29.65 -22.66
N GLU A 460 -17.49 29.21 -22.13
CA GLU A 460 -16.42 28.50 -22.88
C GLU A 460 -16.04 27.16 -22.20
N ASP A 461 -15.63 26.16 -22.99
CA ASP A 461 -15.46 24.77 -22.53
C ASP A 461 -14.36 24.55 -21.45
N ASP A 462 -14.73 23.94 -20.32
CA ASP A 462 -13.82 23.25 -19.41
C ASP A 462 -13.47 21.83 -19.88
N TYR A 463 -12.22 21.42 -19.68
CA TYR A 463 -11.71 20.10 -20.08
C TYR A 463 -10.67 19.49 -19.12
N TYR A 464 -10.47 18.18 -19.30
CA TYR A 464 -9.47 17.34 -18.63
C TYR A 464 -9.43 17.56 -17.10
N PRO A 465 -10.55 17.30 -16.39
CA PRO A 465 -10.52 17.30 -14.94
C PRO A 465 -9.60 16.19 -14.44
N GLN A 466 -9.06 16.35 -13.22
CA GLN A 466 -8.21 15.42 -12.49
C GLN A 466 -8.57 15.51 -11.01
N ILE A 467 -8.53 14.39 -10.28
CA ILE A 467 -9.00 14.32 -8.89
C ILE A 467 -8.02 13.61 -7.96
N ALA A 468 -7.81 14.18 -6.79
CA ALA A 468 -7.18 13.54 -5.64
C ALA A 468 -8.14 13.58 -4.43
N VAL A 469 -7.93 12.72 -3.43
CA VAL A 469 -8.72 12.67 -2.20
C VAL A 469 -7.80 12.49 -0.99
N ASP A 470 -8.10 13.13 0.14
CA ASP A 470 -7.41 12.88 1.41
C ASP A 470 -8.04 11.73 2.22
N ALA A 471 -7.35 11.26 3.25
CA ALA A 471 -7.83 10.19 4.12
C ALA A 471 -9.06 10.56 4.97
N ALA A 472 -9.46 11.84 5.00
CA ALA A 472 -10.71 12.31 5.61
C ALA A 472 -11.87 12.38 4.60
N GLY A 473 -11.63 12.03 3.34
CA GLY A 473 -12.61 12.00 2.27
C GLY A 473 -12.91 13.35 1.62
N ASN A 474 -12.04 14.36 1.79
CA ASN A 474 -12.17 15.62 1.03
C ASN A 474 -11.59 15.43 -0.38
N SER A 475 -12.33 15.79 -1.41
CA SER A 475 -11.84 15.78 -2.79
C SER A 475 -11.14 17.08 -3.16
N TYR A 476 -10.20 16.97 -4.09
CA TYR A 476 -9.49 18.07 -4.71
C TYR A 476 -9.53 17.86 -6.21
N VAL A 477 -10.20 18.76 -6.94
CA VAL A 477 -10.34 18.67 -8.40
C VAL A 477 -9.59 19.82 -9.04
N VAL A 478 -8.86 19.53 -10.12
CA VAL A 478 -8.29 20.54 -11.04
C VAL A 478 -8.72 20.24 -12.46
N TRP A 479 -8.80 21.27 -13.29
CA TRP A 479 -9.11 21.19 -14.71
C TRP A 479 -8.50 22.40 -15.42
N HIS A 480 -8.57 22.45 -16.76
CA HIS A 480 -8.39 23.72 -17.45
C HIS A 480 -9.69 24.18 -18.10
N GLY A 481 -10.03 25.44 -17.88
CA GLY A 481 -11.16 26.14 -18.47
C GLY A 481 -10.67 27.34 -19.28
N CYS A 482 -11.57 28.03 -19.96
CA CYS A 482 -11.24 29.19 -20.79
C CYS A 482 -12.11 30.38 -20.37
N ASP A 483 -11.52 31.56 -20.18
CA ASP A 483 -12.23 32.84 -20.00
C ASP A 483 -11.69 33.95 -20.93
N GLY A 484 -11.21 33.53 -22.11
CA GLY A 484 -10.48 34.34 -23.09
C GLY A 484 -9.04 33.88 -23.38
N ASN A 485 -8.46 33.10 -22.47
CA ASN A 485 -7.35 32.16 -22.68
C ASN A 485 -7.56 30.95 -21.77
N TYR A 486 -6.81 29.85 -21.95
CA TYR A 486 -6.95 28.71 -21.04
C TYR A 486 -6.16 28.92 -19.74
N GLU A 487 -6.75 28.62 -18.58
CA GLU A 487 -6.05 28.56 -17.29
C GLU A 487 -6.38 27.29 -16.49
N VAL A 488 -5.55 26.99 -15.50
CA VAL A 488 -5.82 25.93 -14.53
C VAL A 488 -6.66 26.47 -13.38
N TYR A 489 -7.74 25.75 -13.09
CA TYR A 489 -8.62 25.98 -11.96
C TYR A 489 -8.52 24.84 -10.94
N TRP A 490 -8.90 25.12 -9.70
CA TRP A 490 -8.92 24.17 -8.59
C TRP A 490 -10.16 24.39 -7.71
N VAL A 491 -10.71 23.30 -7.16
CA VAL A 491 -11.70 23.36 -6.08
C VAL A 491 -11.47 22.24 -5.06
N LYS A 492 -11.65 22.55 -3.77
CA LYS A 492 -11.80 21.55 -2.70
C LYS A 492 -13.29 21.29 -2.45
N ILE A 493 -13.65 20.03 -2.32
CA ILE A 493 -15.01 19.58 -1.94
C ILE A 493 -14.87 18.82 -0.63
N ASP A 494 -15.65 19.21 0.39
CA ASP A 494 -15.56 18.59 1.70
C ASP A 494 -16.12 17.14 1.71
N SER A 495 -15.82 16.38 2.76
CA SER A 495 -16.24 14.98 2.88
C SER A 495 -17.75 14.72 2.89
N LYS A 496 -18.58 15.78 2.95
CA LYS A 496 -20.05 15.76 2.84
C LYS A 496 -20.55 16.16 1.46
N GLY A 497 -19.65 16.52 0.53
CA GLY A 497 -20.00 17.00 -0.81
C GLY A 497 -20.30 18.50 -0.88
N VAL A 498 -19.77 19.32 0.03
CA VAL A 498 -19.90 20.79 -0.08
C VAL A 498 -18.69 21.36 -0.83
N PRO A 499 -18.85 21.94 -2.03
CA PRO A 499 -17.76 22.61 -2.74
C PRO A 499 -17.36 23.91 -2.03
N GLY A 500 -16.06 24.19 -2.03
CA GLY A 500 -15.50 25.50 -1.68
C GLY A 500 -15.61 26.49 -2.84
N ALA A 501 -14.86 27.60 -2.75
CA ALA A 501 -14.68 28.50 -3.89
C ALA A 501 -13.78 27.84 -4.94
N VAL A 502 -14.14 28.00 -6.23
CA VAL A 502 -13.25 27.76 -7.36
C VAL A 502 -12.13 28.80 -7.33
N LEU A 503 -10.89 28.37 -7.58
CA LEU A 503 -9.71 29.24 -7.65
C LEU A 503 -9.04 29.09 -9.02
N LYS A 504 -8.83 30.18 -9.75
CA LYS A 504 -7.84 30.23 -10.84
C LYS A 504 -6.45 30.21 -10.22
N ILE A 505 -5.65 29.18 -10.51
CA ILE A 505 -4.38 28.89 -9.80
C ILE A 505 -3.13 29.03 -10.68
N SER A 506 -3.26 29.30 -11.97
CA SER A 506 -2.13 29.52 -12.88
C SER A 506 -1.83 30.99 -13.20
N THR A 507 -2.51 31.95 -12.57
CA THR A 507 -2.25 33.39 -12.75
C THR A 507 -0.88 33.80 -12.19
N HIS A 508 0.10 34.01 -13.08
CA HIS A 508 1.45 34.49 -12.73
C HIS A 508 1.91 35.66 -13.61
N GLU A 509 2.96 36.38 -13.21
CA GLU A 509 3.30 37.69 -13.83
C GLU A 509 3.66 37.61 -15.33
N ASP A 510 4.13 36.47 -15.81
CA ASP A 510 4.46 36.25 -17.23
C ASP A 510 3.23 35.81 -18.08
N ASN A 511 2.17 35.34 -17.43
CA ASN A 511 1.01 34.69 -18.04
C ASN A 511 -0.07 35.68 -18.52
N LYS A 512 0.32 36.81 -19.11
CA LYS A 512 -0.61 37.94 -19.29
C LYS A 512 -1.54 37.86 -20.51
N GLN A 513 -1.41 36.83 -21.37
CA GLN A 513 -2.26 36.54 -22.55
C GLN A 513 -2.02 35.10 -23.09
N ARG A 514 -1.96 34.06 -22.24
CA ARG A 514 -1.40 32.74 -22.64
C ARG A 514 -2.13 31.56 -22.00
N ASP A 515 -1.97 30.39 -22.62
CA ASP A 515 -2.72 29.18 -22.27
C ASP A 515 -1.95 28.26 -21.31
N ASP A 516 -2.65 27.76 -20.30
CA ASP A 516 -2.24 26.65 -19.45
C ASP A 516 -3.06 25.38 -19.75
N PHE A 517 -2.37 24.24 -19.89
CA PHE A 517 -2.96 22.97 -20.31
C PHE A 517 -2.48 21.79 -19.46
N ASN A 518 -3.22 20.69 -19.55
CA ASN A 518 -2.89 19.39 -18.94
C ASN A 518 -2.47 19.50 -17.45
N PRO A 519 -3.34 20.06 -16.57
CA PRO A 519 -3.09 20.04 -15.15
C PRO A 519 -3.14 18.60 -14.62
N GLN A 520 -2.44 18.36 -13.51
CA GLN A 520 -2.37 17.10 -12.77
C GLN A 520 -2.31 17.42 -11.28
N ILE A 521 -2.90 16.57 -10.43
CA ILE A 521 -2.97 16.79 -8.98
C ILE A 521 -2.59 15.56 -8.17
N ALA A 522 -1.83 15.79 -7.10
CA ALA A 522 -1.67 14.87 -5.98
C ALA A 522 -2.11 15.55 -4.67
N ALA A 523 -2.42 14.77 -3.64
CA ALA A 523 -2.74 15.28 -2.30
C ALA A 523 -1.97 14.50 -1.22
N ASP A 524 -1.64 15.16 -0.11
CA ASP A 524 -1.06 14.49 1.07
C ASP A 524 -2.13 14.17 2.14
N ALA A 525 -1.77 13.32 3.10
CA ALA A 525 -2.64 12.95 4.21
C ALA A 525 -2.93 14.09 5.21
N SER A 526 -2.26 15.24 5.09
CA SER A 526 -2.58 16.47 5.81
C SER A 526 -3.61 17.34 5.05
N GLY A 527 -4.03 16.90 3.87
CA GLY A 527 -5.00 17.58 3.02
C GLY A 527 -4.40 18.74 2.21
N ASN A 528 -3.09 18.83 2.02
CA ASN A 528 -2.52 19.78 1.06
C ASN A 528 -2.64 19.21 -0.37
N SER A 529 -2.89 20.07 -1.35
CA SER A 529 -2.83 19.70 -2.78
C SER A 529 -1.51 20.14 -3.42
N TYR A 530 -1.09 19.38 -4.41
CA TYR A 530 0.09 19.62 -5.24
C TYR A 530 -0.36 19.56 -6.69
N VAL A 531 -0.34 20.69 -7.39
CA VAL A 531 -0.80 20.78 -8.77
C VAL A 531 0.40 21.08 -9.67
N THR A 532 0.49 20.42 -10.82
CA THR A 532 1.42 20.77 -11.90
C THR A 532 0.69 20.87 -13.23
N TRP A 533 1.19 21.70 -14.15
CA TRP A 533 0.59 21.90 -15.47
C TRP A 533 1.64 22.35 -16.48
N ARG A 534 1.27 22.36 -17.76
CA ARG A 534 2.04 22.93 -18.87
C ARG A 534 1.54 24.36 -19.13
N SER A 535 2.39 25.37 -18.96
CA SER A 535 2.09 26.74 -19.40
C SER A 535 2.81 27.06 -20.70
N ILE A 536 2.23 27.86 -21.59
CA ILE A 536 2.93 28.39 -22.76
C ILE A 536 3.64 29.70 -22.35
N ASP A 537 4.97 29.74 -22.36
CA ASP A 537 5.76 30.88 -21.89
C ASP A 537 6.60 31.52 -23.03
N GLY A 538 6.20 32.71 -23.51
CA GLY A 538 6.95 33.46 -24.53
C GLY A 538 6.99 32.79 -25.92
N ARG A 539 7.96 31.88 -26.12
CA ARG A 539 8.19 31.02 -27.31
C ARG A 539 8.34 29.53 -26.96
N SER A 540 8.19 29.16 -25.70
CA SER A 540 8.33 27.81 -25.19
C SER A 540 7.03 27.32 -24.54
N ASN A 541 7.05 26.08 -24.04
CA ASN A 541 6.18 25.73 -22.92
C ASN A 541 7.07 25.35 -21.74
N GLY A 542 6.69 25.75 -20.52
CA GLY A 542 7.29 25.30 -19.27
C GLY A 542 6.36 24.38 -18.48
N VAL A 543 6.92 23.61 -17.55
CA VAL A 543 6.16 22.90 -16.51
C VAL A 543 6.14 23.75 -15.25
N TYR A 544 4.94 24.05 -14.78
CA TYR A 544 4.67 24.88 -13.62
C TYR A 544 4.03 24.05 -12.50
N TRP A 545 4.09 24.57 -11.28
CA TRP A 545 3.65 23.88 -10.07
C TRP A 545 3.17 24.87 -9.02
N VAL A 546 2.20 24.45 -8.20
CA VAL A 546 1.79 25.16 -6.98
C VAL A 546 1.37 24.16 -5.90
N LYS A 547 1.69 24.48 -4.64
CA LYS A 547 1.09 23.85 -3.46
C LYS A 547 -0.08 24.68 -2.97
N ILE A 548 -1.18 24.02 -2.61
CA ILE A 548 -2.35 24.63 -1.99
C ILE A 548 -2.50 24.02 -0.60
N ASP A 549 -2.56 24.85 0.44
CA ASP A 549 -2.66 24.37 1.83
C ASP A 549 -4.02 23.72 2.11
N SER A 550 -4.14 22.99 3.22
CA SER A 550 -5.38 22.26 3.55
C SER A 550 -6.62 23.12 3.83
N LYS A 551 -6.46 24.46 3.86
CA LYS A 551 -7.54 25.46 3.93
C LYS A 551 -7.92 26.04 2.56
N GLY A 552 -7.21 25.65 1.49
CA GLY A 552 -7.39 26.18 0.14
C GLY A 552 -6.60 27.45 -0.15
N ILE A 553 -5.48 27.71 0.54
CA ILE A 553 -4.64 28.87 0.26
C ILE A 553 -3.51 28.45 -0.70
N PRO A 554 -3.45 28.96 -1.95
CA PRO A 554 -2.33 28.70 -2.85
C PRO A 554 -1.05 29.39 -2.35
N GLY A 555 0.07 28.68 -2.48
CA GLY A 555 1.42 29.22 -2.30
C GLY A 555 1.91 29.95 -3.55
N SER A 556 3.23 30.21 -3.60
CA SER A 556 3.87 30.73 -4.81
C SER A 556 3.85 29.69 -5.93
N ILE A 557 3.48 30.13 -7.14
CA ILE A 557 3.65 29.36 -8.38
C ILE A 557 5.16 29.27 -8.67
N VAL A 558 5.61 28.09 -9.11
CA VAL A 558 7.03 27.81 -9.41
C VAL A 558 7.12 27.12 -10.77
N GLN A 559 7.99 27.62 -11.65
CA GLN A 559 8.40 26.90 -12.87
C GLN A 559 9.40 25.80 -12.47
N ILE A 560 9.04 24.54 -12.69
CA ILE A 560 9.88 23.37 -12.37
C ILE A 560 10.84 23.03 -13.51
N SER A 561 10.40 23.16 -14.77
CA SER A 561 11.31 22.96 -15.90
C SER A 561 12.18 24.19 -16.15
N MET A 562 13.37 24.00 -16.70
CA MET A 562 14.25 25.10 -17.09
C MET A 562 14.75 24.89 -18.51
N HIS A 563 14.47 25.85 -19.38
CA HIS A 563 15.04 25.89 -20.73
C HIS A 563 16.48 26.40 -20.69
N HIS A 564 17.42 25.55 -21.14
CA HIS A 564 18.81 25.96 -21.32
C HIS A 564 18.87 27.08 -22.37
N ALA A 565 19.25 28.30 -21.94
CA ALA A 565 18.97 29.57 -22.60
C ALA A 565 19.62 29.78 -23.99
N GLU A 566 20.40 28.82 -24.48
CA GLU A 566 21.05 28.82 -25.80
C GLU A 566 20.16 28.23 -26.91
N TYR A 567 19.01 27.64 -26.57
CA TYR A 567 18.07 27.02 -27.52
C TYR A 567 16.68 27.67 -27.45
N MET A 568 16.30 28.37 -28.52
CA MET A 568 14.91 28.84 -28.74
C MET A 568 13.99 27.67 -29.14
N GLU A 569 12.67 27.83 -28.94
CA GLU A 569 11.61 26.92 -29.43
C GLU A 569 11.54 25.54 -28.75
N LYS A 570 12.01 25.45 -27.49
CA LYS A 570 11.85 24.26 -26.63
C LYS A 570 10.45 24.16 -26.04
N THR A 571 9.91 22.95 -25.94
CA THR A 571 8.50 22.74 -25.56
C THR A 571 8.32 21.53 -24.65
N ASP A 572 8.04 21.78 -23.37
CA ASP A 572 7.66 20.74 -22.42
C ASP A 572 6.19 20.30 -22.60
N TYR A 573 5.90 19.04 -22.27
CA TYR A 573 4.58 18.42 -22.39
C TYR A 573 4.35 17.30 -21.37
N HIS A 574 3.06 17.01 -21.15
CA HIS A 574 2.57 15.85 -20.40
C HIS A 574 3.28 15.74 -19.03
N PRO A 575 3.18 16.78 -18.18
CA PRO A 575 3.62 16.67 -16.80
C PRO A 575 2.78 15.61 -16.08
N GLN A 576 3.32 15.02 -15.03
CA GLN A 576 2.66 14.08 -14.11
C GLN A 576 3.19 14.34 -12.70
N ILE A 577 2.37 14.10 -11.67
CA ILE A 577 2.74 14.36 -10.27
C ILE A 577 2.24 13.27 -9.32
N VAL A 578 3.07 12.92 -8.34
CA VAL A 578 2.68 12.19 -7.12
C VAL A 578 3.29 12.87 -5.90
N ALA A 579 2.76 12.62 -4.71
CA ALA A 579 3.26 13.16 -3.44
C ALA A 579 3.48 12.04 -2.41
N ASP A 580 4.42 12.23 -1.49
CA ASP A 580 4.62 11.34 -0.35
C ASP A 580 3.95 11.87 0.93
N ALA A 581 3.87 11.02 1.95
CA ALA A 581 3.27 11.35 3.25
C ALA A 581 4.04 12.43 4.06
N LEU A 582 5.26 12.80 3.64
CA LEU A 582 6.03 13.91 4.19
C LEU A 582 5.75 15.23 3.46
N GLY A 583 4.92 15.19 2.41
CA GLY A 583 4.53 16.33 1.60
C GLY A 583 5.58 16.77 0.59
N ASN A 584 6.55 15.92 0.21
CA ASN A 584 7.31 16.15 -1.01
C ASN A 584 6.45 15.78 -2.22
N SER A 585 6.65 16.46 -3.35
CA SER A 585 6.01 16.05 -4.62
C SER A 585 7.05 15.75 -5.69
N TYR A 586 6.80 14.73 -6.49
CA TYR A 586 7.66 14.24 -7.55
C TYR A 586 6.98 14.50 -8.88
N VAL A 587 7.63 15.28 -9.74
CA VAL A 587 7.10 15.72 -11.04
C VAL A 587 7.96 15.15 -12.16
N THR A 588 7.34 14.55 -13.17
CA THR A 588 8.01 14.10 -14.41
C THR A 588 7.30 14.66 -15.63
N TRP A 589 8.03 14.87 -16.74
CA TRP A 589 7.51 15.46 -17.97
C TRP A 589 8.35 15.07 -19.19
N ARG A 590 7.77 15.19 -20.40
CA ARG A 590 8.50 15.13 -21.66
C ARG A 590 9.00 16.53 -22.01
N GLY A 591 10.31 16.75 -21.94
CA GLY A 591 10.96 17.99 -22.37
C GLY A 591 11.74 17.82 -23.68
N ASP A 592 11.99 18.92 -24.38
CA ASP A 592 12.74 18.95 -25.63
C ASP A 592 14.13 19.59 -25.42
N ASP A 593 15.21 18.86 -25.70
CA ASP A 593 16.57 19.36 -25.49
C ASP A 593 17.14 20.14 -26.69
N GLY A 594 16.35 20.34 -27.74
CA GLY A 594 16.76 21.03 -28.98
C GLY A 594 17.29 20.06 -30.04
N HIS A 595 17.43 18.78 -29.68
CA HIS A 595 17.75 17.68 -30.60
C HIS A 595 16.74 16.55 -30.50
N ASN A 596 16.29 16.19 -29.28
CA ASN A 596 15.35 15.12 -29.03
C ASN A 596 14.41 15.40 -27.84
N LYS A 597 13.33 14.63 -27.78
CA LYS A 597 12.39 14.61 -26.66
C LYS A 597 12.82 13.57 -25.63
N HIS A 598 12.93 14.01 -24.39
CA HIS A 598 13.48 13.25 -23.28
C HIS A 598 12.58 13.35 -22.05
N ILE A 599 12.67 12.35 -21.17
CA ILE A 599 11.94 12.37 -19.91
C ILE A 599 12.80 13.02 -18.84
N TYR A 600 12.21 13.99 -18.15
CA TYR A 600 12.79 14.70 -17.05
C TYR A 600 12.04 14.40 -15.75
N TRP A 601 12.69 14.62 -14.62
CA TRP A 601 12.13 14.42 -13.28
C TRP A 601 12.68 15.48 -12.32
N ALA A 602 11.86 15.91 -11.36
CA ALA A 602 12.29 16.75 -10.25
C ALA A 602 11.50 16.41 -8.97
N LYS A 603 12.17 16.50 -7.82
CA LYS A 603 11.54 16.50 -6.49
C LYS A 603 11.37 17.95 -6.03
N THR A 604 10.18 18.30 -5.55
CA THR A 604 9.89 19.58 -4.88
C THR A 604 9.64 19.32 -3.40
N ASP A 605 10.27 20.12 -2.53
CA ASP A 605 10.14 19.99 -1.08
C ASP A 605 8.76 20.46 -0.55
N PRO A 606 8.40 20.19 0.72
CA PRO A 606 7.09 20.55 1.26
C PRO A 606 6.81 22.06 1.37
N LYS A 607 7.80 22.92 1.09
CA LYS A 607 7.72 24.38 1.05
C LYS A 607 7.65 24.94 -0.38
N GLY A 608 7.78 24.09 -1.40
CA GLY A 608 7.79 24.50 -2.81
C GLY A 608 9.16 24.82 -3.38
N ILE A 609 10.25 24.35 -2.77
CA ILE A 609 11.60 24.50 -3.33
C ILE A 609 11.89 23.32 -4.26
N PRO A 610 12.06 23.53 -5.58
CA PRO A 610 12.45 22.47 -6.51
C PRO A 610 13.91 22.08 -6.28
N GLY A 611 14.17 20.77 -6.31
CA GLY A 611 15.52 20.19 -6.31
C GLY A 611 16.16 20.17 -7.70
N THR A 612 17.18 19.33 -7.85
CA THR A 612 17.87 19.17 -9.14
C THR A 612 16.96 18.49 -10.17
N ILE A 613 16.82 19.10 -11.35
CA ILE A 613 16.18 18.49 -12.52
C ILE A 613 17.09 17.38 -13.06
N LEU A 614 16.55 16.18 -13.22
CA LEU A 614 17.24 15.02 -13.78
C LEU A 614 16.71 14.72 -15.19
N LYS A 615 17.61 14.53 -16.15
CA LYS A 615 17.28 13.87 -17.43
C LYS A 615 17.36 12.35 -17.20
N ILE A 616 16.22 11.67 -17.12
CA ILE A 616 16.15 10.25 -16.73
C ILE A 616 16.02 9.29 -17.92
N SER A 617 15.68 9.75 -19.13
CA SER A 617 15.73 8.91 -20.33
C SER A 617 17.16 8.81 -20.89
N THR A 618 17.97 7.95 -20.26
CA THR A 618 19.42 7.79 -20.49
C THR A 618 19.85 6.36 -20.89
N HIS A 619 18.90 5.47 -21.21
CA HIS A 619 19.19 4.10 -21.66
C HIS A 619 20.03 4.09 -22.94
N GLU A 620 21.02 3.19 -23.03
CA GLU A 620 22.01 3.20 -24.13
C GLU A 620 21.37 3.06 -25.51
N ASP A 621 20.47 2.09 -25.70
CA ASP A 621 19.66 1.89 -26.92
C ASP A 621 18.86 3.13 -27.36
N ASN A 622 18.56 4.04 -26.44
CA ASN A 622 17.68 5.20 -26.64
C ASN A 622 18.48 6.53 -26.58
N THR A 623 19.82 6.45 -26.62
CA THR A 623 20.70 7.63 -26.59
C THR A 623 20.41 8.56 -27.77
N GLY A 624 19.87 9.74 -27.50
CA GLY A 624 19.53 10.72 -28.53
C GLY A 624 18.41 10.29 -29.48
N LYS A 625 17.37 9.62 -28.95
CA LYS A 625 16.12 9.30 -29.66
C LYS A 625 14.90 9.86 -28.91
N TYR A 626 13.72 9.79 -29.56
CA TYR A 626 12.45 10.27 -29.00
C TYR A 626 12.00 9.45 -27.78
N ASN A 627 11.53 10.14 -26.73
CA ASN A 627 10.83 9.58 -25.59
C ASN A 627 9.50 10.33 -25.34
N GLY A 628 8.48 9.64 -24.82
CA GLY A 628 7.19 10.26 -24.55
C GLY A 628 6.30 9.57 -23.53
N ASP A 629 5.23 10.29 -23.21
CA ASP A 629 4.16 9.99 -22.27
C ASP A 629 4.66 9.29 -20.99
N PRO A 630 5.47 9.99 -20.17
CA PRO A 630 5.91 9.46 -18.90
C PRO A 630 4.74 9.34 -17.94
N GLN A 631 4.83 8.40 -17.00
CA GLN A 631 3.90 8.20 -15.89
C GLN A 631 4.70 7.92 -14.61
N ILE A 632 4.19 8.32 -13.45
CA ILE A 632 4.92 8.25 -12.18
C ILE A 632 4.06 7.67 -11.04
N ALA A 633 4.65 6.78 -10.26
CA ALA A 633 4.12 6.31 -8.98
C ALA A 633 5.15 6.57 -7.87
N ALA A 634 4.74 6.51 -6.60
CA ALA A 634 5.63 6.61 -5.44
C ALA A 634 5.26 5.60 -4.36
N ASP A 635 6.24 5.21 -3.54
CA ASP A 635 6.01 4.36 -2.36
C ASP A 635 5.98 5.17 -1.05
N ALA A 636 5.59 4.51 0.04
CA ALA A 636 5.51 5.11 1.37
C ALA A 636 6.87 5.55 1.96
N ALA A 637 7.99 5.10 1.38
CA ALA A 637 9.34 5.54 1.74
C ALA A 637 9.81 6.77 0.93
N GLY A 638 8.97 7.29 0.03
CA GLY A 638 9.27 8.43 -0.83
C GLY A 638 10.18 8.11 -2.01
N ASN A 639 10.37 6.83 -2.36
CA ASN A 639 10.95 6.51 -3.67
C ASN A 639 9.90 6.76 -4.75
N SER A 640 10.33 7.15 -5.94
CA SER A 640 9.44 7.30 -7.09
C SER A 640 9.86 6.42 -8.26
N TYR A 641 8.88 6.03 -9.06
CA TYR A 641 8.99 5.05 -10.13
C TYR A 641 8.43 5.70 -11.38
N VAL A 642 9.25 5.86 -12.42
CA VAL A 642 8.82 6.49 -13.67
C VAL A 642 8.89 5.47 -14.80
N THR A 643 7.82 5.35 -15.58
CA THR A 643 7.79 4.61 -16.84
C THR A 643 7.47 5.54 -18.00
N TRP A 644 7.93 5.22 -19.21
CA TRP A 644 7.68 5.98 -20.43
C TRP A 644 7.90 5.09 -21.66
N TYR A 645 7.36 5.46 -22.82
CA TYR A 645 7.74 4.81 -24.08
C TYR A 645 8.87 5.57 -24.77
N GLY A 646 9.77 4.85 -25.42
CA GLY A 646 10.97 5.40 -26.04
C GLY A 646 11.37 4.67 -27.30
N ARG A 647 11.97 5.37 -28.26
CA ARG A 647 12.22 4.83 -29.59
C ARG A 647 13.50 4.00 -29.63
N ASN A 648 13.41 2.73 -30.00
CA ASN A 648 14.56 1.84 -30.21
C ASN A 648 14.81 1.53 -31.70
N GLY A 649 15.23 2.54 -32.47
CA GLY A 649 15.47 2.33 -33.91
C GLY A 649 14.17 2.47 -34.71
N PRO A 650 13.65 1.43 -35.39
CA PRO A 650 12.31 1.49 -35.95
C PRO A 650 11.24 1.49 -34.86
N ASP A 651 11.46 0.71 -33.80
CA ASP A 651 10.46 0.28 -32.81
C ASP A 651 10.22 1.31 -31.69
N LEU A 652 9.10 1.17 -30.96
CA LEU A 652 8.84 1.86 -29.70
C LEU A 652 8.77 0.84 -28.58
N GLU A 653 9.43 1.14 -27.46
CA GLU A 653 9.65 0.22 -26.35
C GLU A 653 9.38 0.89 -25.00
N THR A 654 8.92 0.13 -24.01
CA THR A 654 8.60 0.64 -22.68
C THR A 654 9.83 0.58 -21.77
N TYR A 655 10.15 1.72 -21.14
CA TYR A 655 11.25 1.90 -20.21
C TYR A 655 10.74 2.20 -18.79
N TRP A 656 11.59 1.95 -17.80
CA TRP A 656 11.31 2.17 -16.38
C TRP A 656 12.58 2.61 -15.62
N VAL A 657 12.41 3.42 -14.57
CA VAL A 657 13.48 3.69 -13.59
C VAL A 657 12.91 3.96 -12.19
N LYS A 658 13.60 3.47 -11.16
CA LYS A 658 13.42 3.89 -9.76
C LYS A 658 14.34 5.06 -9.44
N ILE A 659 13.80 6.10 -8.82
CA ILE A 659 14.56 7.21 -8.20
C ILE A 659 14.34 7.12 -6.69
N ASP A 660 15.44 7.09 -5.92
CA ASP A 660 15.36 7.00 -4.46
C ASP A 660 14.78 8.27 -3.81
N SER A 661 14.42 8.20 -2.52
CA SER A 661 13.85 9.33 -1.80
C SER A 661 14.79 10.54 -1.59
N LYS A 662 16.07 10.44 -1.98
CA LYS A 662 17.04 11.54 -2.03
C LYS A 662 17.17 12.16 -3.43
N GLY A 663 16.55 11.56 -4.44
CA GLY A 663 16.68 11.97 -5.84
C GLY A 663 17.84 11.33 -6.59
N VAL A 664 18.31 10.15 -6.17
CA VAL A 664 19.32 9.37 -6.91
C VAL A 664 18.61 8.39 -7.85
N PRO A 665 18.77 8.52 -9.19
CA PRO A 665 18.20 7.57 -10.13
C PRO A 665 19.02 6.28 -10.15
N GLY A 666 18.34 5.14 -10.18
CA GLY A 666 18.93 3.84 -10.45
C GLY A 666 19.18 3.61 -11.94
N THR A 667 19.53 2.38 -12.29
CA THR A 667 19.66 1.96 -13.71
C THR A 667 18.30 2.02 -14.41
N VAL A 668 18.26 2.68 -15.56
CA VAL A 668 17.11 2.65 -16.46
C VAL A 668 17.01 1.26 -17.08
N LEU A 669 15.82 0.67 -17.08
CA LEU A 669 15.54 -0.63 -17.66
C LEU A 669 14.63 -0.50 -18.88
N LYS A 670 14.87 -1.34 -19.89
CA LYS A 670 13.90 -1.65 -20.94
C LYS A 670 13.06 -2.85 -20.48
N ILE A 671 11.74 -2.71 -20.41
CA ILE A 671 10.84 -3.69 -19.78
C ILE A 671 9.82 -4.32 -20.74
N SER A 672 9.77 -3.89 -22.01
CA SER A 672 8.97 -4.48 -23.10
C SER A 672 9.56 -5.79 -23.68
N THR A 673 10.33 -6.54 -22.89
CA THR A 673 11.07 -7.72 -23.35
C THR A 673 10.23 -9.01 -23.30
N HIS A 674 9.43 -9.24 -24.35
CA HIS A 674 8.63 -10.47 -24.56
C HIS A 674 8.93 -11.15 -25.90
N GLU A 675 8.66 -12.46 -26.00
CA GLU A 675 8.98 -13.28 -27.18
C GLU A 675 8.22 -12.84 -28.46
N ASP A 676 7.00 -12.31 -28.30
CA ASP A 676 6.17 -11.79 -29.39
C ASP A 676 6.66 -10.41 -29.94
N ASN A 677 7.66 -9.77 -29.32
CA ASN A 677 8.14 -8.42 -29.69
C ASN A 677 9.06 -8.44 -30.94
N ILE A 678 8.46 -8.68 -32.11
CA ILE A 678 9.17 -8.90 -33.38
C ILE A 678 9.19 -7.65 -34.29
N GLU A 679 8.22 -6.75 -34.16
CA GLU A 679 8.11 -5.44 -34.86
C GLU A 679 7.44 -4.39 -33.94
N GLY A 680 8.10 -4.11 -32.80
CA GLY A 680 7.50 -3.51 -31.59
C GLY A 680 6.89 -2.12 -31.71
N TYR A 681 5.63 -1.99 -31.25
CA TYR A 681 4.98 -0.71 -30.94
C TYR A 681 4.40 -0.77 -29.52
N ASP A 682 5.27 -0.66 -28.51
CA ASP A 682 4.88 -0.57 -27.11
C ASP A 682 4.59 0.90 -26.75
N PHE A 683 3.38 1.17 -26.23
CA PHE A 683 2.87 2.53 -26.14
C PHE A 683 1.92 2.76 -24.95
N ASN A 684 1.78 4.04 -24.57
CA ASN A 684 0.97 4.53 -23.45
C ASN A 684 1.09 3.66 -22.19
N PRO A 685 2.32 3.46 -21.66
CA PRO A 685 2.52 2.74 -20.41
C PRO A 685 1.83 3.46 -19.26
N GLN A 686 1.52 2.74 -18.18
CA GLN A 686 0.93 3.19 -16.92
C GLN A 686 1.61 2.47 -15.76
N ILE A 687 1.65 3.09 -14.57
CA ILE A 687 2.37 2.54 -13.42
C ILE A 687 1.63 2.75 -12.10
N ALA A 688 1.63 1.71 -11.27
CA ALA A 688 1.26 1.76 -9.86
C ALA A 688 2.42 1.25 -8.99
N ALA A 689 2.44 1.59 -7.70
CA ALA A 689 3.44 1.11 -6.74
C ALA A 689 2.78 0.70 -5.42
N ASP A 690 3.28 -0.36 -4.78
CA ASP A 690 2.79 -0.81 -3.48
C ASP A 690 3.64 -0.26 -2.31
N ALA A 691 3.11 -0.38 -1.09
CA ALA A 691 3.78 0.09 0.11
C ALA A 691 5.07 -0.68 0.46
N ALA A 692 5.31 -1.85 -0.15
CA ALA A 692 6.58 -2.58 -0.04
C ALA A 692 7.62 -2.13 -1.07
N GLY A 693 7.29 -1.13 -1.90
CA GLY A 693 8.17 -0.53 -2.89
C GLY A 693 8.31 -1.34 -4.19
N ASN A 694 7.43 -2.32 -4.44
CA ASN A 694 7.34 -2.89 -5.79
C ASN A 694 6.56 -1.94 -6.70
N SER A 695 6.82 -2.01 -8.01
CA SER A 695 6.04 -1.27 -9.00
C SER A 695 5.50 -2.20 -10.09
N TYR A 696 4.36 -1.82 -10.64
CA TYR A 696 3.55 -2.62 -11.56
C TYR A 696 3.31 -1.75 -12.78
N VAL A 697 3.79 -2.19 -13.94
CA VAL A 697 3.69 -1.44 -15.19
C VAL A 697 2.83 -2.22 -16.18
N THR A 698 1.96 -1.52 -16.89
CA THR A 698 1.19 -2.05 -18.01
C THR A 698 1.27 -1.11 -19.20
N TRP A 699 1.19 -1.64 -20.41
CA TRP A 699 1.18 -0.89 -21.68
C TRP A 699 0.41 -1.69 -22.71
N TYR A 700 0.04 -1.06 -23.84
CA TYR A 700 -0.39 -1.84 -25.01
C TYR A 700 0.78 -1.99 -25.98
N GLY A 701 0.95 -3.18 -26.52
CA GLY A 701 2.05 -3.57 -27.40
C GLY A 701 1.54 -4.35 -28.61
N ARG A 702 2.28 -4.36 -29.71
CA ARG A 702 1.86 -5.08 -30.93
C ARG A 702 2.08 -6.59 -30.83
N ASN A 703 1.06 -7.35 -31.23
CA ASN A 703 1.07 -8.81 -31.38
C ASN A 703 0.57 -9.17 -32.80
N GLY A 704 1.49 -9.26 -33.77
CA GLY A 704 1.12 -9.48 -35.17
C GLY A 704 0.36 -8.29 -35.76
N PRO A 705 -0.88 -8.45 -36.27
CA PRO A 705 -1.66 -7.32 -36.78
C PRO A 705 -2.10 -6.35 -35.68
N ASP A 706 -2.39 -6.87 -34.48
CA ASP A 706 -3.24 -6.24 -33.46
C ASP A 706 -2.41 -5.67 -32.28
N LEU A 707 -3.06 -4.90 -31.41
CA LEU A 707 -2.52 -4.43 -30.13
C LEU A 707 -3.12 -5.23 -28.97
N GLU A 708 -2.26 -5.62 -28.02
CA GLU A 708 -2.63 -6.37 -26.82
C GLU A 708 -2.06 -5.72 -25.56
N ILE A 709 -2.70 -5.93 -24.40
CA ILE A 709 -2.24 -5.40 -23.12
C ILE A 709 -1.18 -6.31 -22.51
N TYR A 710 -0.03 -5.71 -22.19
CA TYR A 710 1.06 -6.35 -21.48
C TYR A 710 1.20 -5.77 -20.06
N TRP A 711 1.81 -6.55 -19.17
CA TRP A 711 2.03 -6.21 -17.77
C TRP A 711 3.35 -6.79 -17.27
N VAL A 712 4.02 -6.09 -16.34
CA VAL A 712 5.16 -6.63 -15.59
C VAL A 712 5.20 -6.06 -14.17
N LYS A 713 5.56 -6.89 -13.19
CA LYS A 713 5.98 -6.45 -11.86
C LYS A 713 7.50 -6.25 -11.83
N ILE A 714 7.96 -5.12 -11.30
CA ILE A 714 9.34 -4.86 -10.91
C ILE A 714 9.41 -4.86 -9.38
N ASP A 715 10.31 -5.65 -8.80
CA ASP A 715 10.45 -5.76 -7.35
C ASP A 715 11.06 -4.50 -6.71
N SER A 716 11.06 -4.44 -5.38
CA SER A 716 11.58 -3.28 -4.64
C SER A 716 13.08 -3.02 -4.77
N LYS A 717 13.84 -3.99 -5.30
CA LYS A 717 15.27 -3.88 -5.66
C LYS A 717 15.48 -3.43 -7.10
N GLY A 718 14.42 -3.37 -7.91
CA GLY A 718 14.47 -3.03 -9.33
C GLY A 718 14.66 -4.22 -10.26
N VAL A 719 14.34 -5.44 -9.83
CA VAL A 719 14.39 -6.63 -10.69
C VAL A 719 13.04 -6.84 -11.39
N PRO A 720 12.96 -6.79 -12.73
CA PRO A 720 11.74 -7.08 -13.46
C PRO A 720 11.43 -8.59 -13.46
N GLY A 721 10.17 -8.94 -13.26
CA GLY A 721 9.65 -10.29 -13.47
C GLY A 721 9.39 -10.60 -14.94
N THR A 722 8.70 -11.72 -15.20
CA THR A 722 8.24 -12.09 -16.54
C THR A 722 7.16 -11.12 -17.02
N VAL A 723 7.31 -10.63 -18.25
CA VAL A 723 6.26 -9.87 -18.95
C VAL A 723 5.10 -10.81 -19.28
N LEU A 724 3.88 -10.44 -18.91
CA LEU A 724 2.65 -11.18 -19.18
C LEU A 724 1.82 -10.44 -20.22
N LYS A 725 1.26 -11.17 -21.20
CA LYS A 725 0.13 -10.70 -22.02
C LYS A 725 -1.15 -11.01 -21.25
N ILE A 726 -1.98 -10.00 -20.98
CA ILE A 726 -3.12 -10.12 -20.05
C ILE A 726 -4.49 -9.89 -20.70
N SER A 727 -4.53 -9.52 -21.98
CA SER A 727 -5.73 -9.28 -22.79
C SER A 727 -6.27 -10.50 -23.54
N THR A 728 -5.66 -11.67 -23.39
CA THR A 728 -6.12 -12.87 -24.11
C THR A 728 -7.42 -13.41 -23.49
N HIS A 729 -8.55 -13.20 -24.18
CA HIS A 729 -9.89 -13.67 -23.78
C HIS A 729 -10.67 -14.29 -24.96
N GLU A 730 -11.72 -15.07 -24.69
CA GLU A 730 -12.46 -15.82 -25.74
C GLU A 730 -13.11 -14.92 -26.80
N ASP A 731 -13.56 -13.73 -26.39
CA ASP A 731 -14.14 -12.72 -27.31
C ASP A 731 -13.10 -11.85 -28.04
N ASN A 732 -11.80 -12.04 -27.84
CA ASN A 732 -10.78 -11.26 -28.56
C ASN A 732 -10.73 -11.73 -30.03
N LYS A 733 -11.36 -10.96 -30.91
CA LYS A 733 -11.51 -11.31 -32.33
C LYS A 733 -10.38 -10.80 -33.21
N GLY A 734 -9.18 -10.59 -32.66
CA GLY A 734 -8.01 -10.06 -33.39
C GLY A 734 -8.23 -8.61 -33.79
N ASN A 735 -8.31 -7.74 -32.79
CA ASN A 735 -8.47 -6.28 -32.88
C ASN A 735 -7.80 -5.64 -31.66
N ASP A 736 -7.62 -4.31 -31.68
CA ASP A 736 -6.76 -3.63 -30.71
C ASP A 736 -7.38 -3.45 -29.31
N ASP A 737 -6.71 -4.00 -28.30
CA ASP A 737 -6.85 -3.59 -26.90
C ASP A 737 -6.03 -2.32 -26.61
N ARG A 738 -6.65 -1.32 -25.98
CA ARG A 738 -6.10 0.05 -25.88
C ARG A 738 -6.36 0.73 -24.55
N ARG A 739 -5.51 1.73 -24.26
CA ARG A 739 -5.55 2.57 -23.05
C ARG A 739 -5.71 1.75 -21.76
N PRO A 740 -4.76 0.86 -21.43
CA PRO A 740 -4.77 0.23 -20.12
C PRO A 740 -4.66 1.30 -19.03
N GLN A 741 -5.15 0.99 -17.83
CA GLN A 741 -5.00 1.74 -16.59
C GLN A 741 -4.77 0.75 -15.46
N ILE A 742 -3.98 1.11 -14.45
CA ILE A 742 -3.58 0.19 -13.38
C ILE A 742 -3.71 0.81 -12.00
N ALA A 743 -4.30 0.05 -11.09
CA ALA A 743 -4.25 0.29 -9.65
C ALA A 743 -3.66 -0.95 -8.97
N VAL A 744 -3.08 -0.78 -7.77
CA VAL A 744 -2.64 -1.89 -6.93
C VAL A 744 -3.31 -1.77 -5.56
N ASP A 745 -3.70 -2.89 -4.97
CA ASP A 745 -4.26 -2.92 -3.63
C ASP A 745 -3.16 -2.96 -2.53
N HIS A 746 -3.59 -2.97 -1.28
CA HIS A 746 -2.70 -3.09 -0.13
C HIS A 746 -2.08 -4.50 0.04
N SER A 747 -2.47 -5.49 -0.77
CA SER A 747 -1.96 -6.88 -0.73
C SER A 747 -0.94 -7.19 -1.83
N GLY A 748 -0.77 -6.29 -2.80
CA GLY A 748 0.12 -6.45 -3.95
C GLY A 748 -0.54 -7.13 -5.16
N ILE A 749 -1.88 -7.15 -5.21
CA ILE A 749 -2.67 -7.51 -6.39
C ILE A 749 -2.84 -6.25 -7.22
N SER A 750 -2.38 -6.30 -8.48
CA SER A 750 -2.59 -5.21 -9.42
C SER A 750 -3.81 -5.49 -10.30
N HIS A 751 -4.73 -4.55 -10.37
CA HIS A 751 -5.93 -4.58 -11.20
C HIS A 751 -5.67 -3.70 -12.43
N VAL A 752 -5.87 -4.26 -13.64
CA VAL A 752 -5.68 -3.55 -14.91
C VAL A 752 -6.99 -3.53 -15.69
N VAL A 753 -7.42 -2.36 -16.13
CA VAL A 753 -8.59 -2.17 -17.00
C VAL A 753 -8.18 -1.54 -18.32
N TRP A 754 -8.86 -1.89 -19.40
CA TRP A 754 -8.65 -1.35 -20.75
C TRP A 754 -9.96 -1.40 -21.55
N TRP A 755 -9.98 -0.79 -22.73
CA TRP A 755 -11.04 -1.04 -23.71
C TRP A 755 -10.51 -1.90 -24.84
N GLY A 756 -11.29 -2.90 -25.25
CA GLY A 756 -10.97 -3.86 -26.30
C GLY A 756 -12.18 -4.13 -27.18
N TYR A 757 -11.96 -4.48 -28.45
CA TYR A 757 -13.05 -4.72 -29.39
C TYR A 757 -13.55 -6.16 -29.28
N ASP A 758 -14.80 -6.35 -28.84
CA ASP A 758 -15.37 -7.68 -28.62
C ASP A 758 -15.76 -8.41 -29.91
N GLY A 759 -15.60 -7.78 -31.08
CA GLY A 759 -16.09 -8.27 -32.37
C GLY A 759 -17.34 -7.56 -32.90
N ASN A 760 -17.94 -6.67 -32.12
CA ASN A 760 -19.12 -5.87 -32.47
C ASN A 760 -18.93 -4.39 -32.06
N ASP A 761 -18.54 -4.16 -30.81
CA ASP A 761 -18.27 -2.84 -30.22
C ASP A 761 -17.07 -2.91 -29.26
N HIS A 762 -16.52 -1.75 -28.88
CA HIS A 762 -15.48 -1.69 -27.85
C HIS A 762 -16.11 -1.76 -26.46
N GLU A 763 -15.62 -2.63 -25.60
CA GLU A 763 -16.08 -2.77 -24.22
C GLU A 763 -14.91 -2.77 -23.23
N ILE A 764 -15.21 -2.42 -21.98
CA ILE A 764 -14.26 -2.39 -20.88
C ILE A 764 -14.01 -3.79 -20.32
N TYR A 765 -12.74 -4.15 -20.30
CA TYR A 765 -12.25 -5.39 -19.68
C TYR A 765 -11.45 -5.10 -18.42
N LEU A 766 -11.41 -6.09 -17.53
CA LEU A 766 -10.64 -6.11 -16.30
C LEU A 766 -9.84 -7.42 -16.22
N SER A 767 -8.56 -7.32 -15.93
CA SER A 767 -7.76 -8.43 -15.38
C SER A 767 -7.21 -8.02 -14.02
N SER A 768 -6.85 -8.98 -13.19
CA SER A 768 -6.10 -8.70 -11.97
C SER A 768 -5.09 -9.80 -11.71
N ILE A 769 -3.90 -9.40 -11.29
CA ILE A 769 -2.71 -10.24 -11.25
C ILE A 769 -2.15 -10.23 -9.83
N GLY A 770 -2.19 -11.40 -9.18
CA GLY A 770 -1.62 -11.62 -7.86
C GLY A 770 -0.34 -12.45 -7.93
N VAL A 771 0.71 -12.03 -7.24
CA VAL A 771 1.94 -12.82 -7.10
C VAL A 771 1.81 -13.76 -5.91
N THR A 772 1.13 -14.89 -6.11
CA THR A 772 1.05 -15.94 -5.08
C THR A 772 2.40 -16.61 -4.90
N GLN A 773 2.99 -16.49 -3.71
CA GLN A 773 3.73 -17.64 -3.16
C GLN A 773 2.76 -18.82 -3.05
N GLU A 774 3.23 -20.04 -3.30
CA GLU A 774 2.40 -21.26 -3.28
C GLU A 774 1.80 -21.54 -1.90
N ARG A 775 0.64 -20.93 -1.61
CA ARG A 775 -0.31 -21.51 -0.67
C ARG A 775 -0.87 -22.77 -1.32
N PHE A 776 -0.32 -23.93 -0.93
CA PHE A 776 -0.83 -25.25 -1.29
C PHE A 776 -2.37 -25.30 -1.11
N PHE A 777 -3.10 -25.21 -2.21
CA PHE A 777 -4.56 -25.38 -2.24
C PHE A 777 -4.90 -26.88 -2.11
N GLY A 778 -4.73 -27.40 -0.90
CA GLY A 778 -5.11 -28.75 -0.51
C GLY A 778 -6.63 -28.93 -0.41
N GLY A 779 -7.35 -28.76 -1.52
CA GLY A 779 -8.80 -28.94 -1.56
C GLY A 779 -9.42 -28.76 -2.95
N PHE A 780 -10.17 -29.77 -3.38
CA PHE A 780 -11.16 -29.71 -4.47
C PHE A 780 -10.68 -29.39 -5.90
N ILE A 781 -9.79 -30.23 -6.43
CA ILE A 781 -9.92 -30.62 -7.85
C ILE A 781 -11.10 -31.59 -7.98
N SER A 782 -12.01 -31.31 -8.92
CA SER A 782 -13.24 -32.05 -9.18
C SER A 782 -13.01 -33.30 -10.03
N PHE A 783 -12.83 -34.46 -9.39
CA PHE A 783 -12.96 -35.77 -10.05
C PHE A 783 -14.36 -36.35 -9.86
N LEU A 784 -15.25 -36.06 -10.82
CA LEU A 784 -16.58 -36.67 -10.95
C LEU A 784 -16.63 -37.61 -12.16
N PHE A 785 -16.48 -38.91 -11.93
CA PHE A 785 -17.01 -40.01 -12.75
C PHE A 785 -17.05 -41.31 -11.90
N PRO A 786 -17.88 -42.32 -12.23
CA PRO A 786 -18.75 -42.87 -11.19
C PRO A 786 -18.60 -44.38 -10.91
N VAL A 787 -18.84 -44.75 -9.65
CA VAL A 787 -19.32 -46.07 -9.18
C VAL A 787 -20.32 -45.84 -8.06
#